data_AF-A0A094I9A2-F1
#
_entry.id   AF-A0A094I9A2-F1
#
_cell.length_a   1.000
_cell.length_b   1.000
_cell.length_c   1.000
_cell.angle_alpha   90.00
_cell.angle_beta   90.00
_cell.angle_gamma   90.00
#
_symmetry.space_group_name_H-M   'P 1'
#
loop_
_entity.id
_entity.type
_entity.pdbx_description
1 polymer ?
#
loop_
_entity_poly.entity_id
_entity_poly.type
_entity_poly.pdbx_seq_one_letter_code
_entity_poly.pdbx_strand_id
1 'polypeptide(L)'
;MAIFTHTPTFDVVVYGSTSGAVAASIQSAKLGLNVALISGIQIEGLGATDIDNQDEVFNSTTVGGLALEFHRRISTFYNRLPHLEEVVAKNIKDAEVWRFESRVAEKVILEWLAEFDNIRIIFGSLAATDSVIKKGAEVCAIKLRTKQIVSGKVFIEASYEGDLLAASKVTTTHGRESSSTFNESLAGVRENTPYTQLNVDIDPFKIPKDPSSGLIYGISTEPFGKAGDGDKHLAAFSYRLPLTDVVENRLPFYKPDGYNPAHFELHRRFVKSGGKLYTPKVRLPGQKTDLIGSEAPLATDLLGMNDGWATGSEEERKQILEDTARFTKGLMYFFANDDSLPLEFRQEWSRFGYCLDEFPDNNHFPRMLYIRDARRMVSDYVITEHTASMDNGETPVEDPVGVAYWPTDTHCVRRILRDSKVHNEGFIFKDGHRWRPFGIAYRALVPRQEEATNIITATCPSSSHVGYGAVRLEHQFYSIGQACANACDIALKKSIPLQNVPYGELKKRLYTKALENRIAELESGHGHSPRIASVPTPTSQQHVERQNATDNSPPYLGRASAVGFMEEVIETLKPAEALATKTLSRGYIAVEAPESSPSSWFAGNSRGDQDSIVLGVDLVLPPRRTADSLLRSYWVGAHPLLPIIHKSAFLARYERLWSGTLSTSENDGESSRNSELVFHFMLNIVFALGCRFMSISGQGQLSSDLNSRQPFFDRAMKLMTLDLLDDGSIELVQSLLITVQYIQTLELSNKGWVILGMAIRLAQSINIHVGVGRESQAKREERRRTWCVCILLDRVHAMTFGRPSMLHSQHHTTLPQMIDDEYFAVDVDEADRQQPLGIPCKSAYFASIVTLSDITAEILRLYYTTTPGTAVGLKPEKDYNSLLQLDAQLESWKQGLPSYLRFGIDNQSGDPTDLFVRQAHLLHHRLLYSRILLFRRVVVRLAAESFVQPQKSTTTRLEQTLGLGCVETCRLAAQELLEVIHPHIGTWLLPPSWYTVFAIYTAGTVLAVVFITPAFRNALDAHQLTTLRHSWELSINSLKQYQQLHVPSASKCLLNLLKIYKVSESETRSSELNANDVALAGTAADPGSATAPNLCLSEDGQCIFPGQDDPRQLEALFLDSTFWADENMDWLVDLSNGA
;
A
#
# COMPACT_ATOMS: atom_id res chain seq x y z
N MET A 1 -8.67 1.81 -64.74
CA MET A 1 -9.26 0.85 -63.78
C MET A 1 -8.15 0.03 -63.18
N ALA A 2 -7.52 0.52 -62.12
CA ALA A 2 -6.60 -0.27 -61.29
C ALA A 2 -7.45 -0.99 -60.24
N ILE A 3 -7.17 -2.27 -60.04
CA ILE A 3 -7.89 -3.16 -59.13
C ILE A 3 -7.82 -2.57 -57.72
N PHE A 4 -8.92 -1.96 -57.26
CA PHE A 4 -9.12 -1.67 -55.85
C PHE A 4 -9.28 -3.02 -55.15
N THR A 5 -8.22 -3.49 -54.50
CA THR A 5 -8.36 -4.59 -53.53
C THR A 5 -9.38 -4.14 -52.49
N HIS A 6 -10.53 -4.81 -52.44
CA HIS A 6 -11.58 -4.57 -51.45
C HIS A 6 -10.95 -4.61 -50.06
N THR A 7 -10.69 -3.43 -49.49
CA THR A 7 -10.28 -3.34 -48.10
C THR A 7 -11.55 -3.60 -47.27
N PRO A 8 -11.53 -4.52 -46.28
CA PRO A 8 -12.69 -4.78 -45.45
C PRO A 8 -13.20 -3.45 -44.86
N THR A 9 -14.51 -3.21 -44.98
CA THR A 9 -15.14 -2.04 -44.34
C THR A 9 -15.31 -2.36 -42.87
N PHE A 10 -14.72 -1.53 -42.02
CA PHE A 10 -14.83 -1.67 -40.57
C PHE A 10 -16.15 -1.11 -40.07
N ASP A 11 -16.64 -1.63 -38.95
CA ASP A 11 -17.78 -1.02 -38.28
C ASP A 11 -17.35 0.30 -37.62
N VAL A 12 -16.19 0.27 -36.94
CA VAL A 12 -15.63 1.44 -36.23
C VAL A 12 -14.18 1.67 -36.67
N VAL A 13 -13.84 2.91 -37.00
CA VAL A 13 -12.46 3.34 -37.24
C VAL A 13 -12.07 4.31 -36.12
N VAL A 14 -11.10 3.92 -35.29
CA VAL A 14 -10.56 4.73 -34.21
C VAL A 14 -9.24 5.35 -34.69
N TYR A 15 -9.16 6.67 -34.71
CA TYR A 15 -7.97 7.40 -35.15
C TYR A 15 -7.25 8.02 -33.96
N GLY A 16 -6.00 7.62 -33.73
CA GLY A 16 -5.15 8.12 -32.64
C GLY A 16 -4.66 7.00 -31.72
N SER A 17 -3.82 7.38 -30.76
CA SER A 17 -3.02 6.45 -29.94
C SER A 17 -3.18 6.65 -28.43
N THR A 18 -4.11 7.51 -27.99
CA THR A 18 -4.32 7.85 -26.57
C THR A 18 -5.02 6.73 -25.78
N SER A 19 -5.13 6.89 -24.46
CA SER A 19 -5.99 6.06 -23.61
C SER A 19 -7.44 5.97 -24.11
N GLY A 20 -7.99 7.07 -24.64
CA GLY A 20 -9.32 7.09 -25.26
C GLY A 20 -9.41 6.21 -26.52
N ALA A 21 -8.33 6.12 -27.31
CA ALA A 21 -8.26 5.25 -28.49
C ALA A 21 -8.27 3.77 -28.08
N VAL A 22 -7.51 3.42 -27.05
CA VAL A 22 -7.46 2.08 -26.45
C VAL A 22 -8.84 1.69 -25.92
N ALA A 23 -9.46 2.55 -25.10
CA ALA A 23 -10.77 2.29 -24.51
C ALA A 23 -11.86 2.11 -25.56
N ALA A 24 -11.89 3.00 -26.56
CA ALA A 24 -12.85 2.93 -27.65
C ALA A 24 -12.69 1.62 -28.45
N SER A 25 -11.45 1.25 -28.78
CA SER A 25 -11.17 0.02 -29.55
C SER A 25 -11.61 -1.23 -28.80
N ILE A 26 -11.23 -1.35 -27.53
CA ILE A 26 -11.56 -2.50 -26.68
C ILE A 26 -13.07 -2.58 -26.43
N GLN A 27 -13.72 -1.45 -26.13
CA GLN A 27 -15.16 -1.45 -25.90
C GLN A 27 -15.94 -1.80 -27.18
N SER A 28 -15.55 -1.27 -28.34
CA SER A 28 -16.16 -1.64 -29.62
C SER A 28 -15.97 -3.12 -29.93
N ALA A 29 -14.78 -3.67 -29.66
CA ALA A 29 -14.51 -5.08 -29.86
C ALA A 29 -15.34 -5.98 -28.92
N LYS A 30 -15.48 -5.62 -27.64
CA LYS A 30 -16.36 -6.29 -26.65
C LYS A 30 -17.83 -6.29 -27.09
N LEU A 31 -18.26 -5.30 -27.86
CA LEU A 31 -19.61 -5.21 -28.43
C LEU A 31 -19.78 -6.02 -29.72
N GLY A 32 -18.72 -6.72 -30.18
CA GLY A 32 -18.72 -7.56 -31.38
C GLY A 32 -18.53 -6.80 -32.70
N LEU A 33 -18.08 -5.54 -32.64
CA LEU A 33 -17.85 -4.72 -33.84
C LEU A 33 -16.47 -4.99 -34.43
N ASN A 34 -16.31 -4.86 -35.75
CA ASN A 34 -15.00 -4.91 -36.39
C ASN A 34 -14.33 -3.54 -36.31
N VAL A 35 -13.13 -3.48 -35.75
CA VAL A 35 -12.45 -2.23 -35.41
C VAL A 35 -11.14 -2.07 -36.19
N ALA A 36 -10.90 -0.88 -36.72
CA ALA A 36 -9.56 -0.45 -37.15
C ALA A 36 -9.02 0.61 -36.18
N LEU A 37 -7.89 0.31 -35.52
CA LEU A 37 -7.16 1.28 -34.69
C LEU A 37 -5.98 1.84 -35.49
N ILE A 38 -5.99 3.14 -35.75
CA ILE A 38 -4.98 3.84 -36.57
C ILE A 38 -3.99 4.57 -35.68
N SER A 39 -2.68 4.45 -35.98
CA SER A 39 -1.55 5.12 -35.30
C SER A 39 -0.96 4.43 -34.07
N GLY A 40 -1.39 3.20 -33.74
CA GLY A 40 -0.80 2.42 -32.65
C GLY A 40 -1.22 2.90 -31.26
N ILE A 41 -0.33 2.80 -30.26
CA ILE A 41 -0.57 3.14 -28.85
C ILE A 41 0.56 4.06 -28.36
N GLN A 42 0.22 5.10 -27.59
CA GLN A 42 1.16 6.05 -27.02
C GLN A 42 1.19 5.92 -25.50
N ILE A 43 2.32 5.49 -24.95
CA ILE A 43 2.56 5.36 -23.50
C ILE A 43 3.96 5.89 -23.24
N GLU A 44 4.05 7.21 -23.09
CA GLU A 44 5.31 7.97 -23.19
C GLU A 44 5.53 8.77 -21.89
N GLY A 45 5.59 8.04 -20.77
CA GLY A 45 5.40 8.59 -19.42
C GLY A 45 3.92 8.75 -19.09
N LEU A 46 3.56 9.39 -17.97
CA LEU A 46 2.20 9.40 -17.34
C LEU A 46 1.99 8.34 -16.26
N GLY A 47 3.08 7.72 -15.80
CA GLY A 47 3.06 6.73 -14.75
C GLY A 47 2.53 7.23 -13.40
N ALA A 48 2.54 8.54 -13.13
CA ALA A 48 1.96 9.10 -11.91
C ALA A 48 0.44 9.32 -11.98
N THR A 49 -0.15 9.23 -13.18
CA THR A 49 -1.60 9.18 -13.50
C THR A 49 -2.54 10.31 -13.06
N ASP A 50 -2.06 11.28 -12.28
CA ASP A 50 -2.86 12.41 -11.75
C ASP A 50 -4.14 11.96 -11.03
N ILE A 51 -4.13 10.71 -10.52
CA ILE A 51 -5.16 10.13 -9.66
C ILE A 51 -4.65 10.25 -8.22
N ASP A 52 -5.43 10.94 -7.38
CA ASP A 52 -5.16 11.18 -5.96
C ASP A 52 -3.80 11.84 -5.65
N ASN A 53 -3.18 12.47 -6.65
CA ASN A 53 -1.85 13.10 -6.56
C ASN A 53 -1.81 14.43 -5.79
N GLN A 54 -2.95 15.01 -5.46
CA GLN A 54 -3.06 16.28 -4.72
C GLN A 54 -3.86 16.03 -3.45
N ASP A 55 -3.40 16.48 -2.28
CA ASP A 55 -4.01 16.20 -0.98
C ASP A 55 -5.50 16.58 -0.90
N GLU A 56 -5.91 17.65 -1.59
CA GLU A 56 -7.28 18.14 -1.63
C GLU A 56 -8.16 17.56 -2.76
N VAL A 57 -7.61 16.79 -3.71
CA VAL A 57 -8.36 16.21 -4.84
C VAL A 57 -8.50 14.71 -4.70
N PHE A 58 -9.73 14.20 -4.64
CA PHE A 58 -10.01 12.77 -4.44
C PHE A 58 -10.73 12.16 -5.65
N ASN A 59 -10.04 12.19 -6.79
CA ASN A 59 -10.61 11.87 -8.11
C ASN A 59 -10.56 10.38 -8.45
N SER A 60 -9.89 9.53 -7.65
CA SER A 60 -9.95 8.06 -7.82
C SER A 60 -11.37 7.51 -7.75
N THR A 61 -12.28 8.21 -7.06
CA THR A 61 -13.71 7.90 -7.01
C THR A 61 -14.43 7.93 -8.37
N THR A 62 -13.82 8.55 -9.38
CA THR A 62 -14.33 8.59 -10.77
C THR A 62 -13.69 7.54 -11.68
N VAL A 63 -12.71 6.80 -11.18
CA VAL A 63 -12.00 5.77 -11.93
C VAL A 63 -12.83 4.49 -11.94
N GLY A 64 -13.48 4.22 -13.07
CA GLY A 64 -14.33 3.05 -13.27
C GLY A 64 -14.17 2.44 -14.66
N GLY A 65 -15.05 1.50 -15.02
CA GLY A 65 -15.11 0.93 -16.36
C GLY A 65 -13.76 0.38 -16.86
N LEU A 66 -13.42 0.68 -18.11
CA LEU A 66 -12.16 0.27 -18.72
C LEU A 66 -10.92 0.94 -18.10
N ALA A 67 -11.06 2.14 -17.51
CA ALA A 67 -9.96 2.78 -16.80
C ALA A 67 -9.55 1.94 -15.57
N LEU A 68 -10.54 1.53 -14.77
CA LEU A 68 -10.29 0.66 -13.62
C LEU A 68 -9.77 -0.72 -14.04
N GLU A 69 -10.31 -1.30 -15.12
CA GLU A 69 -9.81 -2.57 -15.66
C GLU A 69 -8.34 -2.49 -16.09
N PHE A 70 -7.93 -1.39 -16.72
CA PHE A 70 -6.52 -1.12 -17.01
C PHE A 70 -5.68 -1.14 -15.72
N HIS A 71 -6.10 -0.41 -14.67
CA HIS A 71 -5.40 -0.40 -13.39
C HIS A 71 -5.40 -1.76 -12.66
N ARG A 72 -6.44 -2.59 -12.83
CA ARG A 72 -6.47 -3.97 -12.33
C ARG A 72 -5.42 -4.84 -13.01
N ARG A 73 -5.27 -4.71 -14.33
CA ARG A 73 -4.25 -5.44 -15.11
C ARG A 73 -2.83 -4.99 -14.73
N ILE A 74 -2.62 -3.68 -14.60
CA ILE A 74 -1.38 -3.11 -14.06
C ILE A 74 -1.10 -3.64 -12.64
N SER A 75 -2.11 -3.62 -11.77
CA SER A 75 -1.94 -4.06 -10.38
C SER A 75 -1.73 -5.56 -10.26
N THR A 76 -2.23 -6.34 -11.22
CA THR A 76 -1.87 -7.77 -11.36
C THR A 76 -0.39 -7.93 -11.66
N PHE A 77 0.17 -7.15 -12.60
CA PHE A 77 1.60 -7.19 -12.91
C PHE A 77 2.46 -6.89 -11.67
N TYR A 78 2.06 -5.91 -10.86
CA TYR A 78 2.76 -5.53 -9.62
C TYR A 78 2.38 -6.36 -8.39
N ASN A 79 1.54 -7.39 -8.52
CA ASN A 79 1.00 -8.19 -7.40
C ASN A 79 0.32 -7.35 -6.30
N ARG A 80 -0.31 -6.23 -6.67
CA ARG A 80 -1.03 -5.30 -5.79
C ARG A 80 -2.53 -5.19 -6.12
N LEU A 81 -3.08 -6.11 -6.91
CA LEU A 81 -4.51 -6.13 -7.26
C LEU A 81 -5.42 -6.13 -6.00
N PRO A 82 -5.19 -6.94 -4.95
CA PRO A 82 -6.03 -6.88 -3.76
C PRO A 82 -6.04 -5.50 -3.09
N HIS A 83 -4.90 -4.79 -3.10
CA HIS A 83 -4.78 -3.43 -2.56
C HIS A 83 -5.56 -2.42 -3.40
N LEU A 84 -5.48 -2.50 -4.74
CA LEU A 84 -6.32 -1.67 -5.62
C LEU A 84 -7.81 -1.92 -5.37
N GLU A 85 -8.25 -3.18 -5.23
CA GLU A 85 -9.66 -3.49 -4.95
C GLU A 85 -10.11 -2.93 -3.60
N GLU A 86 -9.28 -3.00 -2.57
CA GLU A 86 -9.56 -2.38 -1.28
C GLU A 86 -9.67 -0.86 -1.40
N VAL A 87 -8.70 -0.24 -2.08
CA VAL A 87 -8.69 1.21 -2.34
C VAL A 87 -9.97 1.68 -3.03
N VAL A 88 -10.40 0.95 -4.06
CA VAL A 88 -11.63 1.24 -4.81
C VAL A 88 -12.87 0.97 -3.97
N ALA A 89 -12.94 -0.17 -3.28
CA ALA A 89 -14.12 -0.56 -2.51
C ALA A 89 -14.40 0.38 -1.33
N LYS A 90 -13.34 0.85 -0.68
CA LYS A 90 -13.43 1.71 0.52
C LYS A 90 -13.35 3.19 0.21
N ASN A 91 -13.13 3.56 -1.05
CA ASN A 91 -12.78 4.92 -1.45
C ASN A 91 -11.61 5.43 -0.57
N ILE A 92 -10.51 4.67 -0.51
CA ILE A 92 -9.28 5.14 0.14
C ILE A 92 -8.54 6.03 -0.86
N LYS A 93 -7.97 7.11 -0.36
CA LYS A 93 -7.05 7.92 -1.14
C LYS A 93 -5.64 7.35 -1.07
N ASP A 94 -5.22 6.66 -2.13
CA ASP A 94 -3.88 6.12 -2.24
C ASP A 94 -3.37 6.27 -3.67
N ALA A 95 -2.46 7.21 -3.89
CA ALA A 95 -1.87 7.46 -5.20
C ALA A 95 -1.08 6.23 -5.71
N GLU A 96 -0.45 5.43 -4.84
CA GLU A 96 0.52 4.40 -5.23
C GLU A 96 -0.10 3.27 -6.07
N VAL A 97 -1.35 2.87 -5.79
CA VAL A 97 -2.03 1.81 -6.57
C VAL A 97 -2.29 2.21 -8.02
N TRP A 98 -2.35 3.51 -8.28
CA TRP A 98 -2.59 4.07 -9.61
C TRP A 98 -1.30 4.23 -10.42
N ARG A 99 -0.12 4.14 -9.80
CA ARG A 99 1.15 4.47 -10.46
C ARG A 99 1.83 3.31 -11.16
N PHE A 100 2.43 3.52 -12.33
CA PHE A 100 3.05 2.45 -13.11
C PHE A 100 4.25 2.89 -13.94
N GLU A 101 5.07 1.93 -14.37
CA GLU A 101 6.13 2.11 -15.35
C GLU A 101 5.58 2.10 -16.78
N SER A 102 6.17 2.89 -17.70
CA SER A 102 5.67 3.02 -19.08
C SER A 102 5.76 1.69 -19.83
N ARG A 103 6.89 0.98 -19.71
CA ARG A 103 7.06 -0.37 -20.28
C ARG A 103 6.00 -1.38 -19.83
N VAL A 104 5.49 -1.24 -18.59
CA VAL A 104 4.48 -2.15 -18.03
C VAL A 104 3.11 -1.83 -18.59
N ALA A 105 2.76 -0.55 -18.67
CA ALA A 105 1.56 -0.11 -19.35
C ALA A 105 1.56 -0.51 -20.83
N GLU A 106 2.68 -0.35 -21.54
CA GLU A 106 2.80 -0.75 -22.95
C GLU A 106 2.55 -2.24 -23.14
N LYS A 107 3.18 -3.06 -22.31
CA LYS A 107 2.93 -4.51 -22.30
C LYS A 107 1.46 -4.82 -22.06
N VAL A 108 0.85 -4.27 -21.01
CA VAL A 108 -0.54 -4.56 -20.64
C VAL A 108 -1.51 -4.15 -21.74
N ILE A 109 -1.34 -2.98 -22.36
CA ILE A 109 -2.25 -2.52 -23.42
C ILE A 109 -2.09 -3.37 -24.69
N LEU A 110 -0.85 -3.70 -25.08
CA LEU A 110 -0.62 -4.54 -26.26
C LEU A 110 -1.21 -5.95 -26.08
N GLU A 111 -1.00 -6.56 -24.91
CA GLU A 111 -1.62 -7.84 -24.56
C GLU A 111 -3.14 -7.75 -24.56
N TRP A 112 -3.70 -6.67 -24.00
CA TRP A 112 -5.15 -6.49 -23.91
C TRP A 112 -5.82 -6.25 -25.27
N LEU A 113 -5.20 -5.51 -26.18
CA LEU A 113 -5.70 -5.38 -27.56
C LEU A 113 -5.62 -6.72 -28.32
N ALA A 114 -4.58 -7.51 -28.08
CA ALA A 114 -4.38 -8.80 -28.72
C ALA A 114 -5.38 -9.89 -28.28
N GLU A 115 -6.12 -9.67 -27.18
CA GLU A 115 -7.23 -10.54 -26.76
C GLU A 115 -8.41 -10.52 -27.75
N PHE A 116 -8.44 -9.58 -28.69
CA PHE A 116 -9.56 -9.35 -29.60
C PHE A 116 -9.15 -9.50 -31.08
N ASP A 117 -9.53 -10.62 -31.70
CA ASP A 117 -9.28 -10.91 -33.12
C ASP A 117 -9.97 -9.91 -34.08
N ASN A 118 -11.00 -9.21 -33.60
CA ASN A 118 -11.76 -8.20 -34.35
C ASN A 118 -11.18 -6.78 -34.24
N ILE A 119 -9.99 -6.61 -33.65
CA ILE A 119 -9.23 -5.36 -33.69
C ILE A 119 -8.08 -5.50 -34.70
N ARG A 120 -8.04 -4.60 -35.68
CA ARG A 120 -6.91 -4.48 -36.60
C ARG A 120 -6.15 -3.19 -36.36
N ILE A 121 -4.91 -3.30 -35.90
CA ILE A 121 -4.00 -2.16 -35.74
C ILE A 121 -3.37 -1.84 -37.11
N ILE A 122 -3.46 -0.57 -37.52
CA ILE A 122 -2.90 -0.06 -38.77
C ILE A 122 -2.01 1.14 -38.44
N PHE A 123 -0.71 1.00 -38.67
CA PHE A 123 0.24 2.08 -38.44
C PHE A 123 0.19 3.11 -39.58
N GLY A 124 0.00 4.38 -39.23
CA GLY A 124 0.00 5.49 -40.17
C GLY A 124 -0.75 6.71 -39.64
N SER A 125 -0.52 7.84 -40.29
CA SER A 125 -1.20 9.12 -40.06
C SER A 125 -1.94 9.57 -41.32
N LEU A 126 -2.82 10.57 -41.18
CA LEU A 126 -3.58 11.12 -42.31
C LEU A 126 -2.68 11.74 -43.38
N ALA A 127 -3.02 11.52 -44.65
CA ALA A 127 -2.22 11.94 -45.81
C ALA A 127 -2.08 13.47 -45.95
N ALA A 128 -3.15 14.22 -45.63
CA ALA A 128 -3.27 15.69 -45.71
C ALA A 128 -4.65 16.12 -45.17
N THR A 129 -5.01 17.40 -45.26
CA THR A 129 -6.33 17.95 -44.88
C THR A 129 -7.49 17.46 -45.74
N ASP A 130 -7.24 16.90 -46.92
CA ASP A 130 -8.24 16.28 -47.82
C ASP A 130 -8.23 14.75 -47.74
N SER A 131 -7.70 14.20 -46.63
CA SER A 131 -7.59 12.77 -46.40
C SER A 131 -8.92 12.07 -46.11
N VAL A 132 -10.00 12.81 -45.91
CA VAL A 132 -11.32 12.25 -45.55
C VAL A 132 -12.23 12.22 -46.78
N ILE A 133 -12.75 11.04 -47.10
CA ILE A 133 -13.69 10.81 -48.20
C ILE A 133 -15.11 10.88 -47.63
N LYS A 134 -15.91 11.85 -48.08
CA LYS A 134 -17.28 12.10 -47.59
C LYS A 134 -18.35 11.96 -48.67
N LYS A 135 -19.56 11.59 -48.26
CA LYS A 135 -20.80 11.67 -49.04
C LYS A 135 -21.80 12.55 -48.30
N GLY A 136 -21.85 13.84 -48.65
CA GLY A 136 -22.56 14.83 -47.84
C GLY A 136 -21.89 15.00 -46.48
N ALA A 137 -22.65 14.87 -45.38
CA ALA A 137 -22.13 14.91 -44.02
C ALA A 137 -21.57 13.56 -43.53
N GLU A 138 -21.79 12.47 -44.26
CA GLU A 138 -21.29 11.14 -43.87
C GLU A 138 -19.83 10.96 -44.29
N VAL A 139 -18.96 10.55 -43.37
CA VAL A 139 -17.59 10.12 -43.65
C VAL A 139 -17.59 8.66 -44.06
N CYS A 140 -17.02 8.33 -45.22
CA CYS A 140 -17.00 6.96 -45.74
C CYS A 140 -15.66 6.27 -45.52
N ALA A 141 -14.56 7.01 -45.59
CA ALA A 141 -13.20 6.48 -45.46
C ALA A 141 -12.18 7.56 -45.15
N ILE A 142 -11.03 7.14 -44.64
CA ILE A 142 -9.84 7.97 -44.45
C ILE A 142 -8.67 7.45 -45.27
N LYS A 143 -7.83 8.37 -45.76
CA LYS A 143 -6.63 8.09 -46.54
C LYS A 143 -5.39 8.36 -45.70
N LEU A 144 -4.61 7.31 -45.48
CA LEU A 144 -3.35 7.38 -44.75
C LEU A 144 -2.19 7.79 -45.66
N ARG A 145 -1.11 8.31 -45.08
CA ARG A 145 0.15 8.62 -45.80
C ARG A 145 0.75 7.43 -46.52
N THR A 146 0.53 6.23 -45.98
CA THR A 146 0.87 4.94 -46.60
C THR A 146 0.09 4.67 -47.90
N LYS A 147 -0.80 5.60 -48.31
CA LYS A 147 -1.74 5.51 -49.43
C LYS A 147 -2.83 4.48 -49.23
N GLN A 148 -2.88 3.83 -48.06
CA GLN A 148 -3.98 2.95 -47.69
C GLN A 148 -5.25 3.77 -47.47
N ILE A 149 -6.36 3.24 -47.96
CA ILE A 149 -7.70 3.77 -47.70
C ILE A 149 -8.36 2.84 -46.70
N VAL A 150 -8.84 3.40 -45.59
CA VAL A 150 -9.53 2.66 -44.53
C VAL A 150 -10.98 3.13 -44.51
N SER A 151 -11.90 2.24 -44.90
CA SER A 151 -13.34 2.50 -44.91
C SER A 151 -13.98 2.09 -43.60
N GLY A 152 -14.95 2.89 -43.12
CA GLY A 152 -15.63 2.68 -41.85
C GLY A 152 -17.08 3.16 -41.89
N LYS A 153 -17.92 2.65 -40.99
CA LYS A 153 -19.30 3.15 -40.83
C LYS A 153 -19.40 4.30 -39.84
N VAL A 154 -18.61 4.27 -38.76
CA VAL A 154 -18.46 5.36 -37.80
C VAL A 154 -16.97 5.56 -37.47
N PHE A 155 -16.62 6.79 -37.10
CA PHE A 155 -15.24 7.20 -36.86
C PHE A 155 -15.10 7.86 -35.49
N ILE A 156 -14.07 7.48 -34.74
CA ILE A 156 -13.76 8.04 -33.42
C ILE A 156 -12.43 8.80 -33.51
N GLU A 157 -12.47 10.10 -33.26
CA GLU A 157 -11.27 10.91 -33.05
C GLU A 157 -10.76 10.69 -31.62
N ALA A 158 -9.57 10.11 -31.51
CA ALA A 158 -8.91 9.82 -30.25
C ALA A 158 -7.41 10.16 -30.29
N SER A 159 -6.99 11.05 -31.19
CA SER A 159 -5.67 11.71 -31.17
C SER A 159 -5.69 12.93 -30.26
N TYR A 160 -4.54 13.41 -29.79
CA TYR A 160 -4.51 14.69 -29.06
C TYR A 160 -4.75 15.89 -30.00
N GLU A 161 -4.45 15.72 -31.28
CA GLU A 161 -4.33 16.81 -32.27
C GLU A 161 -5.64 17.23 -32.93
N GLY A 162 -6.65 16.37 -32.91
CA GLY A 162 -7.92 16.61 -33.59
C GLY A 162 -7.81 16.64 -35.13
N ASP A 163 -6.84 15.91 -35.69
CA ASP A 163 -6.57 15.93 -37.13
C ASP A 163 -7.69 15.29 -37.96
N LEU A 164 -8.38 14.25 -37.45
CA LEU A 164 -9.52 13.66 -38.13
C LEU A 164 -10.70 14.62 -38.15
N LEU A 165 -10.93 15.38 -37.07
CA LEU A 165 -11.96 16.42 -37.05
C LEU A 165 -11.68 17.50 -38.09
N ALA A 166 -10.46 18.04 -38.09
CA ALA A 166 -10.05 19.08 -39.03
C ALA A 166 -10.12 18.60 -40.49
N ALA A 167 -9.61 17.40 -40.79
CA ALA A 167 -9.66 16.83 -42.14
C ALA A 167 -11.08 16.48 -42.59
N SER A 168 -11.99 16.22 -41.64
CA SER A 168 -13.42 16.02 -41.90
C SER A 168 -14.21 17.32 -42.09
N LYS A 169 -13.54 18.47 -41.97
CA LYS A 169 -14.13 19.82 -41.99
C LYS A 169 -15.13 20.06 -40.86
N VAL A 170 -14.94 19.38 -39.72
CA VAL A 170 -15.63 19.72 -38.48
C VAL A 170 -15.05 21.02 -37.94
N THR A 171 -15.90 21.91 -37.43
CA THR A 171 -15.45 23.17 -36.86
C THR A 171 -14.59 22.90 -35.62
N THR A 172 -13.38 23.48 -35.61
CA THR A 172 -12.44 23.37 -34.50
C THR A 172 -11.86 24.74 -34.15
N THR A 173 -11.42 24.88 -32.90
CA THR A 173 -10.66 26.03 -32.38
C THR A 173 -9.33 25.55 -31.80
N HIS A 174 -8.38 26.47 -31.63
CA HIS A 174 -7.10 26.24 -30.94
C HIS A 174 -6.58 27.57 -30.39
N GLY A 175 -5.66 27.47 -29.43
CA GLY A 175 -5.15 28.60 -28.67
C GLY A 175 -6.07 28.94 -27.51
N ARG A 176 -6.08 30.21 -27.09
CA ARG A 176 -6.92 30.71 -26.01
C ARG A 176 -8.03 31.59 -26.57
N GLU A 177 -9.27 31.28 -26.23
CA GLU A 177 -10.39 32.18 -26.48
C GLU A 177 -10.27 33.46 -25.64
N SER A 178 -10.88 34.55 -26.12
CA SER A 178 -11.01 35.77 -25.32
C SER A 178 -12.00 35.56 -24.17
N SER A 179 -11.86 36.31 -23.08
CA SER A 179 -12.85 36.31 -21.99
C SER A 179 -14.26 36.63 -22.47
N SER A 180 -14.39 37.43 -23.53
CA SER A 180 -15.70 37.76 -24.12
C SER A 180 -16.34 36.64 -24.96
N THR A 181 -15.58 35.63 -25.40
CA THR A 181 -16.08 34.59 -26.31
C THR A 181 -17.15 33.73 -25.64
N PHE A 182 -16.89 33.29 -24.41
CA PHE A 182 -17.81 32.48 -23.60
C PHE A 182 -18.08 33.10 -22.22
N ASN A 183 -17.73 34.38 -22.04
CA ASN A 183 -17.85 35.10 -20.78
C ASN A 183 -17.07 34.42 -19.62
N GLU A 184 -15.86 33.94 -19.91
CA GLU A 184 -14.99 33.23 -18.97
C GLU A 184 -14.01 34.21 -18.33
N SER A 185 -13.95 34.21 -16.99
CA SER A 185 -13.07 35.11 -16.22
C SER A 185 -11.60 34.68 -16.28
N LEU A 186 -11.37 33.40 -16.57
CA LEU A 186 -10.05 32.80 -16.64
C LEU A 186 -9.45 32.80 -18.04
N ALA A 187 -10.27 33.02 -19.08
CA ALA A 187 -9.85 32.92 -20.47
C ALA A 187 -8.96 34.08 -20.95
N GLY A 188 -8.21 33.82 -22.02
CA GLY A 188 -7.29 34.76 -22.65
C GLY A 188 -5.98 34.96 -21.90
N VAL A 189 -5.30 36.06 -22.24
CA VAL A 189 -4.07 36.52 -21.56
C VAL A 189 -4.36 36.76 -20.09
N ARG A 190 -3.56 36.15 -19.20
CA ARG A 190 -3.79 36.20 -17.75
C ARG A 190 -3.20 37.48 -17.17
N GLU A 191 -4.01 38.25 -16.44
CA GLU A 191 -3.49 39.38 -15.66
C GLU A 191 -2.58 38.92 -14.53
N ASN A 192 -2.82 37.74 -13.97
CA ASN A 192 -1.98 37.18 -12.91
C ASN A 192 -1.82 35.67 -13.10
N THR A 193 -0.57 35.20 -13.05
CA THR A 193 -0.19 33.79 -13.12
C THR A 193 0.64 33.45 -11.87
N PRO A 194 -0.01 33.05 -10.78
CA PRO A 194 0.66 32.84 -9.50
C PRO A 194 1.38 31.48 -9.40
N TYR A 195 0.86 30.45 -10.07
CA TYR A 195 1.38 29.08 -9.96
C TYR A 195 2.66 28.92 -10.78
N THR A 196 3.69 28.27 -10.21
CA THR A 196 5.00 28.02 -10.87
C THR A 196 5.64 29.29 -11.47
N GLN A 197 5.48 30.43 -10.80
CA GLN A 197 6.05 31.69 -11.24
C GLN A 197 7.52 31.86 -10.80
N LEU A 198 8.28 32.63 -11.58
CA LEU A 198 9.62 33.07 -11.20
C LEU A 198 9.52 34.01 -9.98
N ASN A 199 10.16 33.65 -8.88
CA ASN A 199 10.06 34.33 -7.59
C ASN A 199 11.25 35.24 -7.25
N VAL A 200 12.18 35.43 -8.19
CA VAL A 200 13.33 36.32 -8.06
C VAL A 200 13.49 37.16 -9.33
N ASP A 201 14.05 38.35 -9.18
CA ASP A 201 14.29 39.24 -10.32
C ASP A 201 15.48 38.72 -11.14
N ILE A 202 15.26 38.48 -12.42
CA ILE A 202 16.27 38.00 -13.36
C ILE A 202 16.46 39.03 -14.45
N ASP A 203 17.73 39.38 -14.73
CA ASP A 203 18.06 40.21 -15.88
C ASP A 203 17.77 39.44 -17.19
N PRO A 204 16.88 39.95 -18.06
CA PRO A 204 16.40 39.21 -19.22
C PRO A 204 17.30 39.32 -20.45
N PHE A 205 18.34 40.16 -20.43
CA PHE A 205 19.12 40.52 -21.61
C PHE A 205 20.38 39.67 -21.77
N LYS A 206 20.80 39.42 -23.01
CA LYS A 206 22.02 38.63 -23.30
C LYS A 206 23.25 39.24 -22.63
N ILE A 207 23.40 40.56 -22.71
CA ILE A 207 24.36 41.35 -21.93
C ILE A 207 23.59 41.99 -20.77
N PRO A 208 23.97 41.73 -19.50
CA PRO A 208 23.25 42.27 -18.35
C PRO A 208 23.06 43.78 -18.44
N LYS A 209 21.83 44.23 -18.19
CA LYS A 209 21.36 45.63 -18.19
C LYS A 209 21.44 46.35 -19.54
N ASP A 210 21.69 45.64 -20.64
CA ASP A 210 21.73 46.22 -21.98
C ASP A 210 20.59 45.68 -22.86
N PRO A 211 19.47 46.42 -22.99
CA PRO A 211 18.36 46.04 -23.84
C PRO A 211 18.71 45.85 -25.32
N SER A 212 19.76 46.50 -25.81
CA SER A 212 20.17 46.40 -27.22
C SER A 212 20.79 45.04 -27.55
N SER A 213 21.22 44.28 -26.55
CA SER A 213 21.75 42.93 -26.70
C SER A 213 20.69 41.87 -27.03
N GLY A 214 19.40 42.23 -26.91
CA GLY A 214 18.28 41.31 -27.09
C GLY A 214 18.07 40.38 -25.88
N LEU A 215 17.01 39.58 -25.93
CA LEU A 215 16.60 38.71 -24.83
C LEU A 215 17.34 37.38 -24.81
N ILE A 216 17.47 36.79 -23.61
CA ILE A 216 17.96 35.42 -23.41
C ILE A 216 16.99 34.42 -24.07
N TYR A 217 17.53 33.29 -24.52
CA TYR A 217 16.76 32.20 -25.09
C TYR A 217 15.56 31.81 -24.21
N GLY A 218 14.41 31.56 -24.85
CA GLY A 218 13.19 31.15 -24.18
C GLY A 218 12.41 32.30 -23.53
N ILE A 219 12.76 33.57 -23.79
CA ILE A 219 11.92 34.74 -23.48
C ILE A 219 11.40 35.33 -24.79
N SER A 220 10.09 35.40 -24.95
CA SER A 220 9.41 35.99 -26.10
C SER A 220 9.62 37.52 -26.14
N THR A 221 9.83 38.03 -27.36
CA THR A 221 9.88 39.47 -27.65
C THR A 221 8.50 40.09 -27.87
N GLU A 222 7.44 39.28 -27.84
CA GLU A 222 6.07 39.76 -27.98
C GLU A 222 5.73 40.73 -26.84
N PRO A 223 4.80 41.69 -27.09
CA PRO A 223 4.22 42.45 -26.00
C PRO A 223 3.36 41.54 -25.10
N PHE A 224 3.32 41.84 -23.80
CA PHE A 224 2.54 41.07 -22.83
C PHE A 224 1.06 40.88 -23.23
N GLY A 225 0.47 41.88 -23.89
CA GLY A 225 -0.94 41.89 -24.28
C GLY A 225 -1.84 42.48 -23.20
N LYS A 226 -3.14 42.59 -23.49
CA LYS A 226 -4.15 43.05 -22.55
C LYS A 226 -4.83 41.84 -21.92
N ALA A 227 -5.05 41.88 -20.60
CA ALA A 227 -5.72 40.79 -19.91
C ALA A 227 -7.11 40.49 -20.50
N GLY A 228 -7.40 39.20 -20.69
CA GLY A 228 -8.65 38.71 -21.28
C GLY A 228 -8.67 38.64 -22.81
N ASP A 229 -7.69 39.20 -23.52
CA ASP A 229 -7.59 39.05 -24.97
C ASP A 229 -7.26 37.59 -25.32
N GLY A 230 -7.88 37.07 -26.38
CA GLY A 230 -7.58 35.73 -26.90
C GLY A 230 -6.36 35.73 -27.81
N ASP A 231 -5.73 34.56 -27.97
CA ASP A 231 -4.56 34.36 -28.82
C ASP A 231 -4.43 32.91 -29.32
N LYS A 232 -3.30 32.61 -29.99
CA LYS A 232 -3.01 31.29 -30.57
C LYS A 232 -1.97 30.49 -29.80
N HIS A 233 -1.61 30.91 -28.59
CA HIS A 233 -0.63 30.17 -27.79
C HIS A 233 -1.25 28.92 -27.18
N LEU A 234 -0.50 27.82 -27.16
CA LEU A 234 -0.91 26.55 -26.58
C LEU A 234 -0.26 26.35 -25.21
N ALA A 235 -0.93 25.60 -24.34
CA ALA A 235 -0.31 25.12 -23.10
C ALA A 235 0.98 24.36 -23.45
N ALA A 236 2.06 24.62 -22.71
CA ALA A 236 3.34 23.99 -23.02
C ALA A 236 3.28 22.46 -22.96
N PHE A 237 4.09 21.81 -23.79
CA PHE A 237 4.24 20.36 -23.82
C PHE A 237 5.53 19.94 -23.10
N SER A 238 5.56 18.69 -22.64
CA SER A 238 6.74 18.11 -22.03
C SER A 238 6.90 16.64 -22.39
N TYR A 239 8.15 16.18 -22.40
CA TYR A 239 8.44 14.78 -22.18
C TYR A 239 8.26 14.45 -20.69
N ARG A 240 7.48 13.41 -20.40
CA ARG A 240 7.37 12.81 -19.06
C ARG A 240 8.52 11.82 -18.88
N LEU A 241 9.50 12.14 -18.03
CA LEU A 241 10.74 11.36 -17.96
C LEU A 241 10.78 10.42 -16.76
N PRO A 242 10.83 9.10 -17.00
CA PRO A 242 11.31 8.16 -16.01
C PRO A 242 12.84 8.21 -15.95
N LEU A 243 13.36 8.59 -14.79
CA LEU A 243 14.78 8.53 -14.45
C LEU A 243 14.97 7.61 -13.24
N THR A 244 16.16 7.04 -13.08
CA THR A 244 16.46 6.14 -11.97
C THR A 244 17.83 6.42 -11.36
N ASP A 245 17.96 6.18 -10.06
CA ASP A 245 19.23 6.15 -9.32
C ASP A 245 19.71 4.71 -9.05
N VAL A 246 19.03 3.70 -9.58
CA VAL A 246 19.42 2.28 -9.54
C VAL A 246 20.59 2.04 -10.51
N VAL A 247 21.78 1.78 -9.99
CA VAL A 247 23.05 1.77 -10.74
C VAL A 247 23.01 0.84 -11.96
N GLU A 248 22.36 -0.32 -11.83
CA GLU A 248 22.29 -1.38 -12.83
C GLU A 248 21.31 -1.04 -13.96
N ASN A 249 20.34 -0.16 -13.69
CA ASN A 249 19.32 0.30 -14.63
C ASN A 249 19.58 1.75 -15.12
N ARG A 250 20.71 2.34 -14.74
CA ARG A 250 20.98 3.77 -14.98
C ARG A 250 21.95 3.97 -16.15
N LEU A 251 21.47 4.62 -17.20
CA LEU A 251 22.28 5.24 -18.24
C LEU A 251 22.56 6.71 -17.87
N PRO A 252 23.81 7.11 -17.56
CA PRO A 252 24.13 8.49 -17.17
C PRO A 252 23.72 9.51 -18.23
N PHE A 253 23.41 10.73 -17.80
CA PHE A 253 23.13 11.82 -18.74
C PHE A 253 24.32 12.10 -19.63
N TYR A 254 24.08 12.11 -20.94
CA TYR A 254 25.06 12.46 -21.94
C TYR A 254 24.74 13.84 -22.52
N LYS A 255 25.78 14.52 -23.01
CA LYS A 255 25.62 15.78 -23.74
C LYS A 255 24.92 15.49 -25.07
N PRO A 256 23.70 16.00 -25.33
CA PRO A 256 23.01 15.69 -26.57
C PRO A 256 23.60 16.44 -27.76
N ASP A 257 23.41 15.90 -28.97
CA ASP A 257 23.77 16.57 -30.21
C ASP A 257 23.02 17.91 -30.34
N GLY A 258 23.76 18.95 -30.74
CA GLY A 258 23.24 20.31 -30.80
C GLY A 258 23.02 20.98 -29.43
N TYR A 259 23.53 20.42 -28.32
CA TYR A 259 23.50 21.07 -27.02
C TYR A 259 24.13 22.48 -27.07
N ASN A 260 23.35 23.49 -26.69
CA ASN A 260 23.80 24.86 -26.57
C ASN A 260 23.72 25.33 -25.10
N PRO A 261 24.86 25.53 -24.41
CA PRO A 261 24.86 25.97 -23.01
C PRO A 261 24.23 27.36 -22.82
N ALA A 262 24.12 28.18 -23.86
CA ALA A 262 23.46 29.49 -23.79
C ALA A 262 21.93 29.37 -23.58
N HIS A 263 21.31 28.24 -23.92
CA HIS A 263 19.87 28.02 -23.69
C HIS A 263 19.52 27.94 -22.19
N PHE A 264 20.51 27.65 -21.34
CA PHE A 264 20.35 27.51 -19.89
C PHE A 264 20.80 28.76 -19.12
N GLU A 265 21.09 29.87 -19.80
CA GLU A 265 21.50 31.12 -19.16
C GLU A 265 20.45 31.67 -18.19
N LEU A 266 19.16 31.52 -18.53
CA LEU A 266 18.07 31.88 -17.63
C LEU A 266 18.12 31.09 -16.30
N HIS A 267 18.47 29.80 -16.36
CA HIS A 267 18.60 28.93 -15.18
C HIS A 267 19.79 29.37 -14.31
N ARG A 268 20.94 29.67 -14.94
CA ARG A 268 22.13 30.20 -14.21
C ARG A 268 21.78 31.47 -13.45
N ARG A 269 21.11 32.42 -14.11
CA ARG A 269 20.74 33.70 -13.49
C ARG A 269 19.67 33.54 -12.42
N PHE A 270 18.72 32.62 -12.61
CA PHE A 270 17.72 32.30 -11.58
C PHE A 270 18.40 31.83 -10.29
N VAL A 271 19.29 30.84 -10.37
CA VAL A 271 20.04 30.35 -9.20
C VAL A 271 20.92 31.45 -8.58
N LYS A 272 21.65 32.20 -9.41
CA LYS A 272 22.49 33.32 -8.95
C LYS A 272 21.70 34.39 -8.21
N SER A 273 20.43 34.58 -8.56
CA SER A 273 19.53 35.55 -7.94
C SER A 273 18.79 35.00 -6.72
N GLY A 274 19.13 33.78 -6.28
CA GLY A 274 18.53 33.13 -5.10
C GLY A 274 17.34 32.21 -5.42
N GLY A 275 17.01 32.01 -6.69
CA GLY A 275 15.98 31.08 -7.14
C GLY A 275 16.37 29.62 -6.87
N LYS A 276 15.38 28.77 -6.58
CA LYS A 276 15.58 27.35 -6.29
C LYS A 276 15.09 26.49 -7.46
N LEU A 277 15.99 25.71 -8.05
CA LEU A 277 15.64 24.68 -9.04
C LEU A 277 15.06 23.45 -8.33
N TYR A 278 14.19 22.72 -9.02
CA TYR A 278 13.63 21.47 -8.52
C TYR A 278 14.65 20.31 -8.58
N THR A 279 14.43 19.30 -7.75
CA THR A 279 15.24 18.08 -7.67
C THR A 279 14.39 16.87 -8.03
N PRO A 280 14.99 15.81 -8.59
CA PRO A 280 14.27 14.62 -9.00
C PRO A 280 13.60 13.93 -7.82
N LYS A 281 12.37 13.46 -8.00
CA LYS A 281 11.62 12.70 -6.99
C LYS A 281 11.19 11.36 -7.56
N VAL A 282 11.55 10.29 -6.86
CA VAL A 282 11.08 8.93 -7.18
C VAL A 282 9.63 8.81 -6.76
N ARG A 283 8.78 8.42 -7.71
CA ARG A 283 7.32 8.33 -7.51
C ARG A 283 6.73 7.08 -8.15
N LEU A 284 7.43 6.45 -9.09
CA LEU A 284 6.95 5.28 -9.82
C LEU A 284 7.56 3.98 -9.25
N PRO A 285 6.90 2.82 -9.47
CA PRO A 285 7.50 1.52 -9.22
C PRO A 285 8.88 1.37 -9.89
N GLY A 286 9.72 0.51 -9.31
CA GLY A 286 11.06 0.25 -9.84
C GLY A 286 12.08 1.36 -9.56
N GLN A 287 11.82 2.20 -8.54
CA GLN A 287 12.70 3.31 -8.14
C GLN A 287 12.92 4.30 -9.30
N LYS A 288 11.81 4.77 -9.87
CA LYS A 288 11.79 5.69 -11.03
C LYS A 288 11.05 6.98 -10.74
N THR A 289 11.48 8.05 -11.38
CA THR A 289 10.79 9.36 -11.36
C THR A 289 9.65 9.41 -12.39
N ASP A 290 8.84 10.46 -12.35
CA ASP A 290 7.95 10.88 -13.45
C ASP A 290 8.10 12.40 -13.61
N LEU A 291 9.24 12.84 -14.13
CA LEU A 291 9.50 14.29 -14.21
C LEU A 291 8.61 14.95 -15.26
N ILE A 292 7.99 16.07 -14.86
CA ILE A 292 7.07 16.84 -15.68
C ILE A 292 7.36 18.34 -15.60
N GLY A 293 7.03 19.08 -16.66
CA GLY A 293 7.37 20.49 -16.79
C GLY A 293 6.62 21.45 -15.85
N SER A 294 5.56 21.01 -15.16
CA SER A 294 4.85 21.81 -14.15
C SER A 294 5.48 21.79 -12.76
N GLU A 295 6.54 21.01 -12.50
CA GLU A 295 7.07 20.91 -11.13
C GLU A 295 7.74 22.20 -10.62
N ALA A 296 8.19 23.08 -11.52
CA ALA A 296 8.85 24.33 -11.17
C ALA A 296 8.84 25.35 -12.34
N PRO A 297 9.12 26.64 -12.07
CA PRO A 297 9.09 27.70 -13.09
C PRO A 297 10.06 27.50 -14.27
N LEU A 298 11.15 26.76 -14.03
CA LEU A 298 12.23 26.43 -14.96
C LEU A 298 12.47 24.91 -14.98
N ALA A 299 11.40 24.14 -15.19
CA ALA A 299 11.46 22.68 -15.38
C ALA A 299 11.52 22.31 -16.88
N THR A 300 10.96 21.16 -17.27
CA THR A 300 11.09 20.61 -18.64
C THR A 300 10.15 21.22 -19.68
N ASP A 301 9.19 22.08 -19.30
CA ASP A 301 8.29 22.75 -20.26
C ASP A 301 9.07 23.81 -21.08
N LEU A 302 9.09 23.64 -22.41
CA LEU A 302 9.70 24.59 -23.34
C LEU A 302 8.65 25.63 -23.82
N LEU A 303 8.42 26.64 -22.97
CA LEU A 303 7.33 27.62 -23.13
C LEU A 303 7.39 28.39 -24.46
N GLY A 304 6.25 28.46 -25.16
CA GLY A 304 6.06 29.25 -26.39
C GLY A 304 6.67 28.64 -27.66
N MET A 305 7.20 27.43 -27.60
CA MET A 305 7.87 26.78 -28.75
C MET A 305 7.01 25.69 -29.41
N ASN A 306 5.74 25.57 -29.01
CA ASN A 306 4.83 24.51 -29.46
C ASN A 306 3.55 25.01 -30.15
N ASP A 307 3.39 26.32 -30.37
CA ASP A 307 2.16 26.90 -30.95
C ASP A 307 1.83 26.38 -32.35
N GLY A 308 2.88 26.10 -33.14
CA GLY A 308 2.75 25.49 -34.46
C GLY A 308 2.23 24.04 -34.43
N TRP A 309 2.14 23.37 -33.27
CA TRP A 309 1.78 21.96 -33.22
C TRP A 309 0.39 21.67 -33.75
N ALA A 310 -0.62 22.44 -33.34
CA ALA A 310 -2.00 22.15 -33.73
C ALA A 310 -2.18 22.22 -35.24
N THR A 311 -1.63 23.25 -35.90
CA THR A 311 -1.92 23.55 -37.32
C THR A 311 -0.76 23.33 -38.29
N GLY A 312 0.44 23.05 -37.76
CA GLY A 312 1.67 22.92 -38.52
C GLY A 312 1.75 21.66 -39.38
N SER A 313 2.75 21.66 -40.26
CA SER A 313 3.04 20.49 -41.09
C SER A 313 3.64 19.34 -40.28
N GLU A 314 3.80 18.17 -40.90
CA GLU A 314 4.48 17.04 -40.28
C GLU A 314 5.94 17.40 -39.95
N GLU A 315 6.61 18.10 -40.86
CA GLU A 315 7.97 18.59 -40.68
C GLU A 315 8.07 19.58 -39.51
N GLU A 316 7.08 20.47 -39.36
CA GLU A 316 7.02 21.41 -38.25
C GLU A 316 6.80 20.70 -36.91
N ARG A 317 5.83 19.77 -36.83
CA ARG A 317 5.63 18.95 -35.62
C ARG A 317 6.87 18.12 -35.28
N LYS A 318 7.53 17.54 -36.28
CA LYS A 318 8.79 16.82 -36.10
C LYS A 318 9.89 17.74 -35.56
N GLN A 319 10.00 18.96 -36.07
CA GLN A 319 10.96 19.95 -35.58
C GLN A 319 10.68 20.31 -34.11
N ILE A 320 9.41 20.57 -33.75
CA ILE A 320 8.99 20.84 -32.36
C ILE A 320 9.34 19.66 -31.44
N LEU A 321 9.09 18.43 -31.89
CA LEU A 321 9.45 17.20 -31.16
C LEU A 321 10.96 17.12 -30.90
N GLU A 322 11.77 17.27 -31.95
CA GLU A 322 13.23 17.19 -31.87
C GLU A 322 13.84 18.33 -31.02
N ASP A 323 13.34 19.56 -31.16
CA ASP A 323 13.82 20.71 -30.41
C ASP A 323 13.48 20.60 -28.92
N THR A 324 12.28 20.12 -28.59
CA THR A 324 11.87 19.86 -27.22
C THR A 324 12.68 18.72 -26.60
N ALA A 325 12.99 17.68 -27.38
CA ALA A 325 13.85 16.57 -26.92
C ALA A 325 15.28 17.05 -26.65
N ARG A 326 15.83 17.87 -27.56
CA ARG A 326 17.17 18.45 -27.42
C ARG A 326 17.26 19.36 -26.20
N PHE A 327 16.27 20.22 -25.99
CA PHE A 327 16.17 21.06 -24.80
C PHE A 327 16.11 20.21 -23.54
N THR A 328 15.22 19.22 -23.49
CA THR A 328 14.99 18.38 -22.31
C THR A 328 16.23 17.57 -21.94
N LYS A 329 16.85 16.86 -22.91
CA LYS A 329 18.11 16.13 -22.69
C LYS A 329 19.23 17.08 -22.27
N GLY A 330 19.28 18.26 -22.88
CA GLY A 330 20.25 19.29 -22.56
C GLY A 330 20.08 19.80 -21.13
N LEU A 331 18.85 19.96 -20.66
CA LEU A 331 18.54 20.39 -19.30
C LEU A 331 19.03 19.37 -18.27
N MET A 332 18.79 18.07 -18.50
CA MET A 332 19.27 17.01 -17.61
C MET A 332 20.81 16.99 -17.55
N TYR A 333 21.47 17.12 -18.71
CA TYR A 333 22.93 17.23 -18.76
C TYR A 333 23.44 18.49 -18.05
N PHE A 334 22.80 19.65 -18.25
CA PHE A 334 23.13 20.91 -17.58
C PHE A 334 23.01 20.80 -16.06
N PHE A 335 21.91 20.24 -15.54
CA PHE A 335 21.70 20.06 -14.11
C PHE A 335 22.74 19.17 -13.44
N ALA A 336 23.22 18.12 -14.12
CA ALA A 336 24.24 17.25 -13.55
C ALA A 336 25.68 17.79 -13.71
N ASN A 337 25.96 18.63 -14.72
CA ASN A 337 27.35 18.89 -15.14
C ASN A 337 27.80 20.37 -15.10
N ASP A 338 26.92 21.37 -15.10
CA ASP A 338 27.33 22.77 -15.27
C ASP A 338 27.83 23.40 -13.96
N ASP A 339 29.12 23.75 -13.90
CA ASP A 339 29.79 24.25 -12.69
C ASP A 339 29.23 25.55 -12.12
N SER A 340 28.38 26.27 -12.86
CA SER A 340 27.66 27.43 -12.32
C SER A 340 26.57 27.07 -11.31
N LEU A 341 26.17 25.79 -11.25
CA LEU A 341 25.18 25.27 -10.30
C LEU A 341 25.87 24.78 -9.01
N PRO A 342 25.18 24.86 -7.84
CA PRO A 342 25.71 24.35 -6.57
C PRO A 342 26.17 22.90 -6.67
N LEU A 343 27.30 22.59 -6.03
CA LEU A 343 27.88 21.24 -6.07
C LEU A 343 26.91 20.17 -5.57
N GLU A 344 26.24 20.42 -4.44
CA GLU A 344 25.25 19.50 -3.87
C GLU A 344 24.09 19.21 -4.84
N PHE A 345 23.63 20.24 -5.56
CA PHE A 345 22.59 20.10 -6.57
C PHE A 345 23.05 19.20 -7.73
N ARG A 346 24.27 19.44 -8.24
CA ARG A 346 24.85 18.61 -9.30
C ARG A 346 25.08 17.18 -8.86
N GLN A 347 25.53 16.97 -7.62
CA GLN A 347 25.71 15.64 -7.04
C GLN A 347 24.37 14.90 -6.96
N GLU A 348 23.31 15.57 -6.51
CA GLU A 348 21.98 14.97 -6.48
C GLU A 348 21.50 14.58 -7.88
N TRP A 349 21.59 15.47 -8.87
CA TRP A 349 21.20 15.15 -10.24
C TRP A 349 22.09 14.08 -10.89
N SER A 350 23.38 14.02 -10.56
CA SER A 350 24.31 12.99 -11.06
C SER A 350 24.04 11.60 -10.50
N ARG A 351 23.24 11.47 -9.43
CA ARG A 351 22.76 10.17 -8.97
C ARG A 351 21.76 9.57 -9.96
N PHE A 352 21.04 10.38 -10.70
CA PHE A 352 20.02 9.93 -11.65
C PHE A 352 20.59 9.80 -13.08
N GLY A 353 19.91 8.98 -13.88
CA GLY A 353 20.14 8.83 -15.31
C GLY A 353 18.89 8.28 -16.00
N TYR A 354 18.96 8.13 -17.33
CA TYR A 354 17.91 7.47 -18.10
C TYR A 354 17.77 5.99 -17.69
N CYS A 355 16.55 5.46 -17.71
CA CYS A 355 16.27 4.07 -17.37
C CYS A 355 16.62 3.15 -18.55
N LEU A 356 17.52 2.18 -18.35
CA LEU A 356 17.91 1.21 -19.39
C LEU A 356 16.74 0.31 -19.82
N ASP A 357 15.78 0.08 -18.95
CA ASP A 357 14.60 -0.74 -19.21
C ASP A 357 13.39 0.02 -19.78
N GLU A 358 13.46 1.34 -19.90
CA GLU A 358 12.42 2.17 -20.54
C GLU A 358 12.90 2.63 -21.92
N PHE A 359 12.01 2.58 -22.91
CA PHE A 359 12.25 3.05 -24.29
C PHE A 359 13.59 2.57 -24.92
N PRO A 360 13.96 1.28 -24.80
CA PRO A 360 15.26 0.80 -25.31
C PRO A 360 15.41 0.94 -26.82
N ASP A 361 14.30 1.00 -27.56
CA ASP A 361 14.23 1.24 -29.00
C ASP A 361 14.44 2.71 -29.40
N ASN A 362 14.42 3.65 -28.44
CA ASN A 362 14.57 5.08 -28.68
C ASN A 362 15.66 5.73 -27.81
N ASN A 363 16.77 5.02 -27.62
CA ASN A 363 17.91 5.47 -26.80
C ASN A 363 17.52 5.85 -25.37
N HIS A 364 16.60 5.09 -24.77
CA HIS A 364 16.14 5.24 -23.39
C HIS A 364 15.45 6.58 -23.10
N PHE A 365 14.77 7.14 -24.12
CA PHE A 365 14.07 8.40 -24.03
C PHE A 365 12.65 8.26 -24.64
N PRO A 366 11.61 8.90 -24.07
CA PRO A 366 10.26 8.76 -24.61
C PRO A 366 10.15 9.25 -26.07
N ARG A 367 9.26 8.63 -26.84
CA ARG A 367 9.12 8.80 -28.29
C ARG A 367 8.29 10.02 -28.65
N MET A 368 7.27 10.35 -27.86
CA MET A 368 6.31 11.42 -28.13
C MET A 368 6.18 12.40 -26.95
N LEU A 369 5.69 13.60 -27.24
CA LEU A 369 5.35 14.60 -26.23
C LEU A 369 4.03 14.25 -25.55
N TYR A 370 3.91 14.62 -24.27
CA TYR A 370 2.61 14.75 -23.64
C TYR A 370 1.96 16.06 -24.08
N ILE A 371 0.96 15.94 -24.96
CA ILE A 371 0.24 17.07 -25.56
C ILE A 371 -0.95 17.38 -24.66
N ARG A 372 -0.97 18.60 -24.12
CA ARG A 372 -2.00 19.04 -23.16
C ARG A 372 -3.15 19.80 -23.81
N ASP A 373 -2.92 20.42 -24.95
CA ASP A 373 -3.90 21.20 -25.68
C ASP A 373 -3.49 21.32 -27.15
N ALA A 374 -4.45 21.20 -28.06
CA ALA A 374 -4.25 21.36 -29.50
C ALA A 374 -5.54 21.87 -30.15
N ARG A 375 -6.20 21.08 -31.00
CA ARG A 375 -7.53 21.45 -31.52
C ARG A 375 -8.62 20.93 -30.61
N ARG A 376 -9.60 21.78 -30.36
CA ARG A 376 -10.86 21.43 -29.68
C ARG A 376 -12.00 21.58 -30.67
N MET A 377 -12.97 20.67 -30.64
CA MET A 377 -14.17 20.80 -31.45
C MET A 377 -14.96 22.04 -31.05
N VAL A 378 -15.84 22.55 -31.92
CA VAL A 378 -16.88 23.52 -31.55
C VAL A 378 -18.21 22.99 -32.05
N SER A 379 -19.08 22.62 -31.13
CA SER A 379 -20.42 22.05 -31.38
C SER A 379 -21.50 22.88 -30.68
N ASP A 380 -22.71 22.34 -30.58
CA ASP A 380 -23.88 23.01 -29.99
C ASP A 380 -23.75 23.17 -28.47
N TYR A 381 -22.97 22.31 -27.82
CA TYR A 381 -22.59 22.43 -26.42
C TYR A 381 -21.08 22.62 -26.33
N VAL A 382 -20.61 23.60 -25.55
CA VAL A 382 -19.20 23.88 -25.31
C VAL A 382 -18.94 23.79 -23.82
N ILE A 383 -18.00 22.94 -23.40
CA ILE A 383 -17.54 22.88 -22.00
C ILE A 383 -16.71 24.14 -21.72
N THR A 384 -17.06 24.89 -20.69
CA THR A 384 -16.41 26.16 -20.34
C THR A 384 -15.96 26.18 -18.87
N GLU A 385 -15.31 27.24 -18.43
CA GLU A 385 -15.06 27.58 -17.03
C GLU A 385 -16.33 27.42 -16.17
N HIS A 386 -17.48 27.88 -16.68
CA HIS A 386 -18.74 27.83 -15.96
C HIS A 386 -19.20 26.40 -15.68
N THR A 387 -18.84 25.44 -16.53
CA THR A 387 -19.16 24.03 -16.27
C THR A 387 -18.41 23.53 -15.03
N ALA A 388 -17.14 23.92 -14.87
CA ALA A 388 -16.27 23.52 -13.76
C ALA A 388 -16.34 24.42 -12.52
N SER A 389 -17.00 25.59 -12.59
CA SER A 389 -17.00 26.59 -11.52
C SER A 389 -17.98 26.26 -10.38
N MET A 390 -17.60 26.62 -9.15
CA MET A 390 -18.51 26.65 -7.99
C MET A 390 -19.27 27.98 -7.84
N ASP A 391 -18.73 29.08 -8.34
CA ASP A 391 -19.25 30.43 -8.04
C ASP A 391 -20.32 30.88 -9.05
N ASN A 392 -20.13 30.52 -10.32
CA ASN A 392 -21.04 30.79 -11.44
C ASN A 392 -21.31 29.51 -12.25
N GLY A 393 -21.38 28.39 -11.54
CA GLY A 393 -21.54 27.06 -12.12
C GLY A 393 -22.80 26.89 -12.96
N GLU A 394 -22.69 26.28 -14.13
CA GLU A 394 -23.83 25.87 -14.95
C GLU A 394 -24.70 24.81 -14.23
N THR A 395 -25.95 24.65 -14.64
CA THR A 395 -26.76 23.51 -14.16
C THR A 395 -26.11 22.20 -14.60
N PRO A 396 -26.11 21.14 -13.77
CA PRO A 396 -25.63 19.83 -14.20
C PRO A 396 -26.25 19.39 -15.52
N VAL A 397 -25.43 18.77 -16.37
CA VAL A 397 -25.86 18.35 -17.70
C VAL A 397 -26.84 17.18 -17.59
N GLU A 398 -27.85 17.15 -18.45
CA GLU A 398 -28.84 16.06 -18.46
C GLU A 398 -28.32 14.78 -19.15
N ASP A 399 -27.21 14.91 -19.88
CA ASP A 399 -26.62 13.89 -20.74
C ASP A 399 -25.17 13.50 -20.38
N PRO A 400 -24.78 13.26 -19.11
CA PRO A 400 -23.39 13.00 -18.76
C PRO A 400 -22.92 11.60 -19.22
N VAL A 401 -21.69 11.51 -19.72
CA VAL A 401 -21.07 10.25 -20.19
C VAL A 401 -19.77 9.91 -19.48
N GLY A 402 -19.29 10.82 -18.64
CA GLY A 402 -18.12 10.70 -17.78
C GLY A 402 -18.13 11.84 -16.76
N VAL A 403 -17.20 11.80 -15.80
CA VAL A 403 -17.06 12.84 -14.79
C VAL A 403 -15.66 13.43 -14.88
N ALA A 404 -15.58 14.75 -15.04
CA ALA A 404 -14.34 15.50 -14.87
C ALA A 404 -14.21 15.87 -13.39
N TYR A 405 -13.22 15.29 -12.71
CA TYR A 405 -12.89 15.59 -11.31
C TYR A 405 -11.44 16.04 -11.23
N TRP A 406 -11.18 17.26 -11.67
CA TRP A 406 -9.88 17.92 -11.56
C TRP A 406 -10.10 19.44 -11.62
N PRO A 407 -9.30 20.27 -10.91
CA PRO A 407 -9.28 21.69 -11.17
C PRO A 407 -8.94 21.96 -12.64
N THR A 408 -9.32 23.14 -13.13
CA THR A 408 -8.82 23.59 -14.44
C THR A 408 -7.30 23.67 -14.39
N ASP A 409 -6.63 22.84 -15.19
CA ASP A 409 -5.17 22.71 -15.24
C ASP A 409 -4.66 23.03 -16.65
N THR A 410 -4.28 24.30 -16.86
CA THR A 410 -3.64 24.79 -18.08
C THR A 410 -2.24 25.28 -17.73
N HIS A 411 -1.22 24.79 -18.43
CA HIS A 411 0.16 25.19 -18.17
C HIS A 411 0.48 26.56 -18.78
N CYS A 412 1.60 27.16 -18.35
CA CYS A 412 2.11 28.38 -19.01
C CYS A 412 2.21 28.17 -20.52
N VAL A 413 1.82 29.17 -21.28
CA VAL A 413 1.83 29.12 -22.75
C VAL A 413 3.08 29.77 -23.33
N ARG A 414 3.68 30.74 -22.60
CA ARG A 414 4.91 31.43 -23.00
C ARG A 414 5.63 32.03 -21.79
N ARG A 415 6.87 32.44 -22.03
CA ARG A 415 7.65 33.28 -21.10
C ARG A 415 7.97 34.60 -21.78
N ILE A 416 7.71 35.70 -21.10
CA ILE A 416 7.65 37.04 -21.71
C ILE A 416 8.14 38.11 -20.73
N LEU A 417 8.28 39.35 -21.19
CA LEU A 417 8.53 40.50 -20.32
C LEU A 417 7.24 41.15 -19.85
N ARG A 418 7.17 41.43 -18.54
CA ARG A 418 6.16 42.29 -17.92
C ARG A 418 6.86 43.26 -16.98
N ASP A 419 6.63 44.56 -17.17
CA ASP A 419 7.29 45.62 -16.39
C ASP A 419 8.82 45.45 -16.33
N SER A 420 9.41 45.06 -17.48
CA SER A 420 10.84 44.75 -17.66
C SER A 420 11.37 43.53 -16.86
N LYS A 421 10.47 42.71 -16.28
CA LYS A 421 10.81 41.47 -15.56
C LYS A 421 10.39 40.25 -16.35
N VAL A 422 11.13 39.15 -16.19
CA VAL A 422 10.78 37.86 -16.80
C VAL A 422 9.54 37.29 -16.10
N HIS A 423 8.57 36.86 -16.90
CA HIS A 423 7.29 36.36 -16.40
C HIS A 423 6.87 35.11 -17.19
N ASN A 424 6.51 34.03 -16.49
CA ASN A 424 5.83 32.89 -17.08
C ASN A 424 4.32 33.22 -17.16
N GLU A 425 3.70 33.12 -18.33
CA GLU A 425 2.32 33.58 -18.54
C GLU A 425 1.40 32.42 -18.93
N GLY A 426 0.18 32.43 -18.39
CA GLY A 426 -0.92 31.58 -18.86
C GLY A 426 -1.36 30.45 -17.92
N PHE A 427 -0.59 30.10 -16.87
CA PHE A 427 -0.96 28.99 -15.99
C PHE A 427 -2.30 29.26 -15.26
N ILE A 428 -3.23 28.30 -15.35
CA ILE A 428 -4.42 28.19 -14.50
C ILE A 428 -4.36 26.85 -13.78
N PHE A 429 -4.42 26.88 -12.44
CA PHE A 429 -4.56 25.69 -11.60
C PHE A 429 -5.46 26.04 -10.40
N LYS A 430 -5.47 25.23 -9.34
CA LYS A 430 -6.32 25.40 -8.14
C LYS A 430 -6.25 26.77 -7.43
N ASP A 431 -5.26 27.60 -7.73
CA ASP A 431 -5.08 28.91 -7.09
C ASP A 431 -5.95 30.00 -7.76
N GLY A 432 -6.62 30.79 -6.93
CA GLY A 432 -7.33 31.99 -7.38
C GLY A 432 -8.72 31.77 -7.99
N HIS A 433 -9.26 30.55 -7.99
CA HIS A 433 -10.65 30.27 -8.36
C HIS A 433 -11.23 29.05 -7.63
N ARG A 434 -12.56 28.95 -7.54
CA ARG A 434 -13.27 27.81 -6.93
C ARG A 434 -13.87 26.92 -8.02
N TRP A 435 -13.56 25.63 -7.97
CA TRP A 435 -13.96 24.65 -8.97
C TRP A 435 -14.69 23.45 -8.34
N ARG A 436 -15.45 22.68 -9.11
CA ARG A 436 -16.16 21.46 -8.69
C ARG A 436 -16.06 20.36 -9.75
N PRO A 437 -16.28 19.09 -9.37
CA PRO A 437 -16.49 18.03 -10.35
C PRO A 437 -17.75 18.27 -11.18
N PHE A 438 -17.75 17.84 -12.44
CA PHE A 438 -18.91 17.98 -13.33
C PHE A 438 -19.05 16.82 -14.31
N GLY A 439 -20.28 16.58 -14.76
CA GLY A 439 -20.57 15.60 -15.81
C GLY A 439 -20.18 16.12 -17.19
N ILE A 440 -19.50 15.30 -17.98
CA ILE A 440 -19.12 15.61 -19.36
C ILE A 440 -20.31 15.30 -20.26
N ALA A 441 -20.90 16.31 -20.91
CA ALA A 441 -22.07 16.13 -21.77
C ALA A 441 -21.76 15.29 -23.02
N TYR A 442 -22.66 14.38 -23.38
CA TYR A 442 -22.59 13.65 -24.65
C TYR A 442 -22.55 14.59 -25.85
N ARG A 443 -23.34 15.67 -25.82
CA ARG A 443 -23.36 16.70 -26.87
C ARG A 443 -22.02 17.41 -27.07
N ALA A 444 -21.12 17.38 -26.08
CA ALA A 444 -19.77 17.90 -26.26
C ALA A 444 -18.88 16.97 -27.11
N LEU A 445 -19.26 15.70 -27.29
CA LEU A 445 -18.44 14.70 -27.99
C LEU A 445 -18.81 14.54 -29.47
N VAL A 446 -19.99 15.02 -29.87
CA VAL A 446 -20.47 14.94 -31.25
C VAL A 446 -20.39 16.31 -31.93
N PRO A 447 -19.98 16.38 -33.21
CA PRO A 447 -20.00 17.62 -33.97
C PRO A 447 -21.44 18.02 -34.33
N ARG A 448 -21.61 19.22 -34.89
CA ARG A 448 -22.89 19.60 -35.49
C ARG A 448 -23.27 18.60 -36.58
N GLN A 449 -24.55 18.23 -36.65
CA GLN A 449 -25.00 17.14 -37.51
C GLN A 449 -24.75 17.41 -39.01
N GLU A 450 -24.85 18.68 -39.43
CA GLU A 450 -24.58 19.14 -40.79
C GLU A 450 -23.10 19.05 -41.18
N GLU A 451 -22.19 19.04 -40.20
CA GLU A 451 -20.75 18.93 -40.43
C GLU A 451 -20.34 17.47 -40.57
N ALA A 452 -20.77 16.60 -39.64
CA ALA A 452 -20.53 15.17 -39.73
C ALA A 452 -21.57 14.34 -38.96
N THR A 453 -22.17 13.33 -39.58
CA THR A 453 -23.21 12.50 -38.94
C THR A 453 -22.68 11.27 -38.20
N ASN A 454 -21.44 10.86 -38.49
CA ASN A 454 -20.86 9.60 -38.04
C ASN A 454 -19.43 9.75 -37.46
N ILE A 455 -19.10 10.95 -36.96
CA ILE A 455 -17.90 11.22 -36.17
C ILE A 455 -18.27 11.51 -34.71
N ILE A 456 -17.46 11.01 -33.79
CA ILE A 456 -17.47 11.37 -32.36
C ILE A 456 -16.02 11.48 -31.86
N THR A 457 -15.75 12.25 -30.79
CA THR A 457 -14.40 12.42 -30.25
C THR A 457 -14.27 11.98 -28.80
N ALA A 458 -13.16 11.32 -28.47
CA ALA A 458 -12.80 10.91 -27.12
C ALA A 458 -11.88 11.91 -26.41
N THR A 459 -11.10 12.70 -27.17
CA THR A 459 -9.98 13.51 -26.65
C THR A 459 -10.07 14.99 -27.01
N CYS A 460 -10.85 15.35 -28.03
CA CYS A 460 -10.99 16.71 -28.54
C CYS A 460 -12.42 17.25 -28.38
N PRO A 461 -13.08 17.10 -27.21
CA PRO A 461 -14.46 17.51 -27.01
C PRO A 461 -14.65 19.01 -27.29
N SER A 462 -15.90 19.37 -27.56
CA SER A 462 -16.30 20.75 -27.72
C SER A 462 -16.10 21.51 -26.43
N SER A 463 -15.10 22.39 -26.39
CA SER A 463 -14.63 23.04 -25.17
C SER A 463 -13.85 24.33 -25.45
N SER A 464 -13.92 25.27 -24.50
CA SER A 464 -12.97 26.38 -24.42
C SER A 464 -11.60 25.88 -23.93
N HIS A 465 -10.55 26.68 -24.08
CA HIS A 465 -9.23 26.39 -23.51
C HIS A 465 -9.28 26.14 -22.00
N VAL A 466 -10.06 26.96 -21.28
CA VAL A 466 -10.22 26.85 -19.82
C VAL A 466 -10.98 25.58 -19.47
N GLY A 467 -12.14 25.34 -20.10
CA GLY A 467 -12.96 24.15 -19.85
C GLY A 467 -12.22 22.85 -20.17
N TYR A 468 -11.42 22.83 -21.24
CA TYR A 468 -10.62 21.66 -21.61
C TYR A 468 -9.58 21.28 -20.56
N GLY A 469 -9.01 22.27 -19.87
CA GLY A 469 -8.04 22.06 -18.79
C GLY A 469 -8.54 21.18 -17.64
N ALA A 470 -9.86 21.02 -17.48
CA ALA A 470 -10.46 20.15 -16.46
C ALA A 470 -10.80 18.73 -16.95
N VAL A 471 -10.83 18.49 -18.27
CA VAL A 471 -11.35 17.24 -18.89
C VAL A 471 -10.23 16.33 -19.43
N ARG A 472 -9.02 16.87 -19.61
CA ARG A 472 -7.95 16.25 -20.40
C ARG A 472 -7.11 15.16 -19.70
N LEU A 473 -7.58 14.55 -18.61
CA LEU A 473 -6.81 13.50 -17.93
C LEU A 473 -7.00 12.13 -18.59
N GLU A 474 -5.97 11.30 -18.55
CA GLU A 474 -5.98 9.99 -19.23
C GLU A 474 -7.09 9.04 -18.75
N HIS A 475 -7.36 9.00 -17.45
CA HIS A 475 -8.45 8.17 -16.93
C HIS A 475 -9.83 8.66 -17.39
N GLN A 476 -9.98 9.98 -17.63
CA GLN A 476 -11.20 10.56 -18.18
C GLN A 476 -11.33 10.19 -19.66
N PHE A 477 -10.24 10.23 -20.44
CA PHE A 477 -10.23 9.74 -21.83
C PHE A 477 -10.58 8.26 -21.94
N TYR A 478 -10.17 7.39 -21.00
CA TYR A 478 -10.67 6.01 -20.94
C TYR A 478 -12.20 5.96 -20.83
N SER A 479 -12.80 6.74 -19.92
CA SER A 479 -14.26 6.79 -19.74
C SER A 479 -14.97 7.34 -20.98
N ILE A 480 -14.48 8.44 -21.57
CA ILE A 480 -15.06 9.05 -22.77
C ILE A 480 -14.94 8.10 -23.96
N GLY A 481 -13.79 7.45 -24.17
CA GLY A 481 -13.59 6.47 -25.24
C GLY A 481 -14.55 5.28 -25.13
N GLN A 482 -14.76 4.76 -23.92
CA GLN A 482 -15.76 3.73 -23.65
C GLN A 482 -17.19 4.22 -23.96
N ALA A 483 -17.51 5.47 -23.65
CA ALA A 483 -18.79 6.07 -23.98
C ALA A 483 -19.01 6.22 -25.50
N CYS A 484 -17.98 6.70 -26.21
CA CYS A 484 -18.00 6.83 -27.67
C CYS A 484 -18.28 5.49 -28.36
N ALA A 485 -17.61 4.41 -27.93
CA ALA A 485 -17.83 3.08 -28.48
C ALA A 485 -19.27 2.57 -28.27
N ASN A 486 -19.85 2.81 -27.09
CA ASN A 486 -21.24 2.45 -26.80
C ASN A 486 -22.24 3.25 -27.66
N ALA A 487 -22.00 4.55 -27.83
CA ALA A 487 -22.83 5.39 -28.69
C ALA A 487 -22.75 4.96 -30.16
N CYS A 488 -21.55 4.64 -30.65
CA CYS A 488 -21.32 4.06 -31.97
C CYS A 488 -22.14 2.79 -32.21
N ASP A 489 -22.13 1.82 -31.27
CA ASP A 489 -22.94 0.60 -31.42
C ASP A 489 -24.45 0.88 -31.48
N ILE A 490 -24.96 1.80 -30.66
CA ILE A 490 -26.38 2.19 -30.69
C ILE A 490 -26.72 2.83 -32.04
N ALA A 491 -25.89 3.78 -32.50
CA ALA A 491 -26.07 4.46 -33.77
C ALA A 491 -26.08 3.49 -34.95
N LEU A 492 -25.15 2.53 -34.97
CA LEU A 492 -25.07 1.49 -36.00
C LEU A 492 -26.30 0.58 -36.00
N LYS A 493 -26.72 0.06 -34.83
CA LYS A 493 -27.87 -0.84 -34.71
C LYS A 493 -29.19 -0.18 -35.12
N LYS A 494 -29.35 1.11 -34.83
CA LYS A 494 -30.53 1.89 -35.19
C LYS A 494 -30.43 2.57 -36.55
N SER A 495 -29.25 2.57 -37.17
CA SER A 495 -28.96 3.30 -38.41
C SER A 495 -29.32 4.78 -38.33
N ILE A 496 -28.86 5.44 -37.26
CA ILE A 496 -29.11 6.87 -36.98
C ILE A 496 -27.79 7.65 -36.89
N PRO A 497 -27.81 8.98 -37.12
CA PRO A 497 -26.67 9.85 -36.82
C PRO A 497 -26.27 9.77 -35.34
N LEU A 498 -24.98 9.97 -35.04
CA LEU A 498 -24.47 9.94 -33.67
C LEU A 498 -25.14 11.00 -32.78
N GLN A 499 -25.46 12.16 -33.34
CA GLN A 499 -26.19 13.23 -32.65
C GLN A 499 -27.57 12.78 -32.14
N ASN A 500 -28.17 11.76 -32.77
CA ASN A 500 -29.51 11.28 -32.47
C ASN A 500 -29.53 10.02 -31.59
N VAL A 501 -28.39 9.60 -31.04
CA VAL A 501 -28.31 8.46 -30.11
C VAL A 501 -29.23 8.73 -28.91
N PRO A 502 -30.25 7.88 -28.64
CA PRO A 502 -31.15 8.09 -27.51
C PRO A 502 -30.37 7.98 -26.20
N TYR A 503 -30.20 9.10 -25.50
CA TYR A 503 -29.39 9.14 -24.28
C TYR A 503 -29.89 8.16 -23.21
N GLY A 504 -31.20 7.93 -23.10
CA GLY A 504 -31.75 6.92 -22.18
C GLY A 504 -31.28 5.48 -22.45
N GLU A 505 -30.92 5.13 -23.69
CA GLU A 505 -30.29 3.84 -24.01
C GLU A 505 -28.79 3.85 -23.75
N LEU A 506 -28.11 4.96 -24.07
CA LEU A 506 -26.69 5.12 -23.77
C LEU A 506 -26.44 5.08 -22.26
N LYS A 507 -27.24 5.81 -21.47
CA LYS A 507 -27.28 5.80 -20.01
C LYS A 507 -27.33 4.38 -19.46
N LYS A 508 -28.23 3.52 -19.96
CA LYS A 508 -28.31 2.12 -19.48
C LYS A 508 -27.03 1.30 -19.68
N ARG A 509 -26.18 1.68 -20.63
CA ARG A 509 -24.90 0.99 -20.90
C ARG A 509 -23.73 1.55 -20.11
N LEU A 510 -23.77 2.85 -19.80
CA LEU A 510 -22.69 3.54 -19.07
C LEU A 510 -22.86 3.40 -17.55
N TYR A 511 -24.09 3.25 -17.06
CA TYR A 511 -24.40 3.32 -15.64
C TYR A 511 -24.45 1.95 -14.97
N THR A 512 -23.61 1.78 -13.96
CA THR A 512 -23.86 0.90 -12.82
C THR A 512 -24.53 1.71 -11.71
N LYS A 513 -25.30 1.06 -10.82
CA LYS A 513 -26.03 1.70 -9.70
C LYS A 513 -25.16 2.63 -8.81
N ALA A 514 -23.84 2.41 -8.78
CA ALA A 514 -22.86 3.23 -8.05
C ALA A 514 -22.59 4.61 -8.69
N LEU A 515 -22.65 4.70 -10.02
CA LEU A 515 -22.44 5.97 -10.74
C LEU A 515 -23.64 6.91 -10.60
N GLU A 516 -24.87 6.37 -10.48
CA GLU A 516 -26.09 7.16 -10.25
C GLU A 516 -26.05 7.88 -8.89
N ASN A 517 -25.72 7.16 -7.82
CA ASN A 517 -25.63 7.75 -6.49
C ASN A 517 -24.51 8.79 -6.40
N ARG A 518 -23.36 8.54 -7.06
CA ARG A 518 -22.21 9.45 -7.01
C ARG A 518 -22.40 10.72 -7.82
N ILE A 519 -22.99 10.63 -9.01
CA ILE A 519 -23.36 11.81 -9.81
C ILE A 519 -24.38 12.66 -9.03
N ALA A 520 -25.40 12.04 -8.42
CA ALA A 520 -26.36 12.76 -7.59
C ALA A 520 -25.73 13.42 -6.35
N GLU A 521 -24.80 12.75 -5.66
CA GLU A 521 -24.03 13.32 -4.53
C GLU A 521 -23.23 14.56 -4.95
N LEU A 522 -22.51 14.47 -6.08
CA LEU A 522 -21.68 15.56 -6.60
C LEU A 522 -22.51 16.72 -7.18
N GLU A 523 -23.67 16.44 -7.78
CA GLU A 523 -24.58 17.43 -8.38
C GLU A 523 -25.45 18.15 -7.34
N SER A 524 -25.76 17.52 -6.21
CA SER A 524 -26.63 18.07 -5.15
C SER A 524 -26.03 19.26 -4.35
N GLY A 525 -24.85 19.76 -4.74
CA GLY A 525 -24.18 20.88 -4.07
C GLY A 525 -23.71 20.59 -2.64
N HIS A 526 -23.83 19.35 -2.15
CA HIS A 526 -23.32 18.91 -0.85
C HIS A 526 -21.83 18.52 -0.88
N GLY A 527 -21.13 18.87 -1.96
CA GLY A 527 -19.68 18.82 -2.04
C GLY A 527 -19.07 19.70 -0.96
N HIS A 528 -18.74 19.09 0.18
CA HIS A 528 -17.98 19.72 1.23
C HIS A 528 -16.61 20.09 0.67
N SER A 529 -16.46 21.34 0.23
CA SER A 529 -15.16 22.01 0.29
C SER A 529 -15.01 22.51 1.73
N PRO A 530 -14.13 21.95 2.56
CA PRO A 530 -13.96 22.44 3.92
C PRO A 530 -13.11 23.71 3.86
N ARG A 531 -13.76 24.87 3.79
CA ARG A 531 -13.15 26.16 4.17
C ARG A 531 -13.81 26.71 5.44
N ILE A 532 -13.02 26.68 6.50
CA ILE A 532 -12.81 27.70 7.53
C ILE A 532 -13.86 28.83 7.55
N ALA A 533 -14.74 28.81 8.56
CA ALA A 533 -15.24 30.04 9.21
C ALA A 533 -15.75 29.76 10.64
N SER A 534 -15.20 30.56 11.55
CA SER A 534 -15.58 30.94 12.91
C SER A 534 -16.91 30.44 13.52
N VAL A 535 -16.74 29.92 14.73
CA VAL A 535 -17.71 29.65 15.80
C VAL A 535 -18.68 30.83 16.07
N PRO A 536 -19.95 30.52 16.35
CA PRO A 536 -20.61 31.04 17.54
C PRO A 536 -20.94 29.93 18.53
N THR A 537 -20.68 30.22 19.80
CA THR A 537 -20.83 29.37 20.99
C THR A 537 -22.28 28.90 21.18
N PRO A 538 -22.51 27.69 21.75
CA PRO A 538 -23.81 27.03 21.69
C PRO A 538 -24.71 27.44 22.86
N THR A 539 -25.97 27.73 22.56
CA THR A 539 -27.05 27.62 23.55
C THR A 539 -27.66 26.21 23.48
N SER A 540 -27.37 25.46 24.54
CA SER A 540 -28.25 24.52 25.24
C SER A 540 -29.10 23.54 24.41
N GLN A 541 -28.71 22.27 24.56
CA GLN A 541 -29.58 21.08 24.69
C GLN A 541 -30.64 20.85 23.62
N GLN A 542 -30.38 19.87 22.75
CA GLN A 542 -31.40 18.87 22.39
C GLN A 542 -30.73 17.59 21.87
N HIS A 543 -31.00 16.49 22.58
CA HIS A 543 -30.67 15.12 22.22
C HIS A 543 -31.39 14.72 20.93
N VAL A 544 -30.67 14.21 19.92
CA VAL A 544 -31.18 13.22 18.95
C VAL A 544 -30.03 12.29 18.55
N GLU A 545 -30.34 10.99 18.52
CA GLU A 545 -29.45 9.82 18.46
C GLU A 545 -28.61 9.71 17.17
N ARG A 546 -27.37 9.21 17.32
CA ARG A 546 -26.46 8.87 16.21
C ARG A 546 -26.69 7.40 15.79
N GLN A 547 -26.78 7.15 14.49
CA GLN A 547 -26.54 5.81 13.92
C GLN A 547 -25.31 5.88 13.00
N ASN A 548 -24.32 5.02 13.32
CA ASN A 548 -23.00 4.89 12.70
C ASN A 548 -23.03 3.85 11.56
N ALA A 549 -22.18 4.00 10.54
CA ALA A 549 -21.77 2.90 9.67
C ALA A 549 -20.23 2.91 9.54
N THR A 550 -19.61 1.79 9.91
CA THR A 550 -18.17 1.58 10.14
C THR A 550 -17.52 0.84 8.96
N ASP A 551 -16.30 1.26 8.60
CA ASP A 551 -15.43 0.62 7.61
C ASP A 551 -14.43 -0.31 8.32
N ASN A 552 -14.57 -1.64 8.13
CA ASN A 552 -13.74 -2.64 8.80
C ASN A 552 -12.83 -3.34 7.78
N SER A 553 -11.54 -2.98 7.74
CA SER A 553 -10.48 -3.82 7.13
C SER A 553 -9.62 -4.43 8.23
N PRO A 554 -9.31 -5.74 8.15
CA PRO A 554 -8.47 -6.39 9.13
C PRO A 554 -6.98 -5.99 8.97
N PRO A 555 -6.19 -6.06 10.05
CA PRO A 555 -4.77 -5.74 10.03
C PRO A 555 -3.96 -6.69 9.11
N TYR A 556 -2.92 -6.16 8.45
CA TYR A 556 -2.00 -6.95 7.60
C TYR A 556 -1.35 -8.12 8.39
N LEU A 557 -1.54 -9.34 7.89
CA LEU A 557 -0.97 -10.58 8.40
C LEU A 557 -0.23 -11.33 7.28
N GLY A 558 1.09 -11.24 7.26
CA GLY A 558 1.92 -11.87 6.22
C GLY A 558 2.08 -13.38 6.39
N ARG A 559 2.76 -14.04 5.44
CA ARG A 559 2.86 -15.51 5.37
C ARG A 559 3.57 -16.19 6.55
N ALA A 560 4.34 -15.44 7.35
CA ALA A 560 4.93 -15.99 8.57
C ALA A 560 3.92 -16.06 9.73
N SER A 561 2.79 -15.33 9.65
CA SER A 561 1.76 -15.36 10.68
C SER A 561 1.04 -16.71 10.76
N ALA A 562 0.42 -16.99 11.91
CA ALA A 562 -0.39 -18.19 12.11
C ALA A 562 -1.60 -18.24 11.16
N VAL A 563 -2.21 -17.08 10.85
CA VAL A 563 -3.32 -16.96 9.90
C VAL A 563 -2.84 -17.22 8.47
N GLY A 564 -1.75 -16.58 8.05
CA GLY A 564 -1.16 -16.81 6.72
C GLY A 564 -0.74 -18.26 6.49
N PHE A 565 -0.27 -18.96 7.55
CA PHE A 565 0.04 -20.39 7.48
C PHE A 565 -1.22 -21.26 7.30
N MET A 566 -2.31 -20.97 8.01
CA MET A 566 -3.57 -21.70 7.85
C MET A 566 -4.11 -21.58 6.43
N GLU A 567 -4.12 -20.38 5.87
CA GLU A 567 -4.54 -20.18 4.49
C GLU A 567 -3.60 -20.87 3.50
N GLU A 568 -2.33 -21.01 3.85
CA GLU A 568 -1.38 -21.79 3.09
C GLU A 568 -1.84 -23.25 2.94
N VAL A 569 -2.21 -23.84 4.07
CA VAL A 569 -2.71 -25.21 4.20
C VAL A 569 -4.04 -25.39 3.49
N ILE A 570 -5.00 -24.49 3.67
CA ILE A 570 -6.35 -24.62 3.08
C ILE A 570 -6.29 -24.70 1.56
N GLU A 571 -5.44 -23.93 0.88
CA GLU A 571 -5.35 -24.07 -0.58
C GLU A 571 -4.65 -25.33 -1.02
N THR A 572 -3.69 -25.81 -0.22
CA THR A 572 -2.95 -27.03 -0.52
C THR A 572 -3.85 -28.26 -0.51
N LEU A 573 -4.91 -28.24 0.32
CA LEU A 573 -5.87 -29.34 0.48
C LEU A 573 -7.03 -29.33 -0.54
N LYS A 574 -7.07 -28.43 -1.53
CA LYS A 574 -8.17 -28.39 -2.53
C LYS A 574 -7.97 -29.44 -3.65
N PRO A 575 -9.00 -30.19 -4.10
CA PRO A 575 -8.86 -31.23 -5.13
C PRO A 575 -8.40 -30.71 -6.51
N ALA A 576 -7.63 -31.54 -7.24
CA ALA A 576 -6.98 -31.17 -8.50
C ALA A 576 -7.93 -30.75 -9.64
N GLU A 577 -9.19 -31.21 -9.65
CA GLU A 577 -10.21 -30.78 -10.64
C GLU A 577 -10.68 -29.34 -10.41
N ALA A 578 -10.55 -28.80 -9.19
CA ALA A 578 -10.77 -27.38 -8.88
C ALA A 578 -9.54 -26.51 -9.19
N LEU A 579 -8.39 -27.13 -9.48
CA LEU A 579 -7.11 -26.44 -9.75
C LEU A 579 -6.98 -25.99 -11.22
N ALA A 580 -7.78 -26.56 -12.14
CA ALA A 580 -7.81 -26.18 -13.56
C ALA A 580 -8.72 -24.96 -13.86
N THR A 581 -9.52 -24.51 -12.89
CA THR A 581 -10.46 -23.38 -13.07
C THR A 581 -10.24 -22.21 -12.12
N LYS A 582 -9.18 -22.23 -11.29
CA LYS A 582 -8.79 -21.11 -10.45
C LYS A 582 -7.28 -20.95 -10.39
N THR A 583 -6.75 -20.03 -11.18
CA THR A 583 -5.47 -19.39 -10.87
C THR A 583 -5.73 -17.89 -10.80
N LEU A 584 -6.34 -17.45 -9.69
CA LEU A 584 -6.34 -16.09 -9.13
C LEU A 584 -7.47 -15.99 -8.10
N SER A 585 -7.14 -16.13 -6.81
CA SER A 585 -7.76 -15.47 -5.65
C SER A 585 -7.48 -16.25 -4.35
N ARG A 586 -6.34 -15.99 -3.69
CA ARG A 586 -6.23 -16.22 -2.23
C ARG A 586 -6.98 -15.07 -1.56
N GLY A 587 -8.25 -15.27 -1.25
CA GLY A 587 -9.00 -14.40 -0.34
C GLY A 587 -8.64 -14.76 1.09
N TYR A 588 -8.11 -13.78 1.83
CA TYR A 588 -7.84 -13.92 3.26
C TYR A 588 -9.16 -13.93 4.03
N ILE A 589 -9.30 -14.83 5.01
CA ILE A 589 -10.49 -14.93 5.86
C ILE A 589 -10.37 -13.89 6.98
N ALA A 590 -11.33 -12.96 7.04
CA ALA A 590 -11.42 -11.94 8.09
C ALA A 590 -11.62 -12.57 9.48
N VAL A 591 -10.78 -12.18 10.44
CA VAL A 591 -10.97 -12.42 11.88
C VAL A 591 -11.07 -11.02 12.49
N GLU A 592 -12.27 -10.57 12.88
CA GLU A 592 -12.39 -9.24 13.51
C GLU A 592 -11.63 -9.19 14.83
N ALA A 593 -10.99 -8.06 15.10
CA ALA A 593 -10.55 -7.67 16.43
C ALA A 593 -11.67 -6.80 17.06
N PRO A 594 -11.90 -6.89 18.38
CA PRO A 594 -12.93 -6.13 19.06
C PRO A 594 -12.69 -4.63 18.93
N GLU A 595 -13.81 -3.91 18.87
CA GLU A 595 -13.89 -2.47 18.72
C GLU A 595 -12.92 -1.74 19.65
N SER A 596 -11.88 -1.16 19.07
CA SER A 596 -11.22 0.01 19.66
C SER A 596 -11.42 1.15 18.69
N SER A 597 -12.18 2.16 19.14
CA SER A 597 -12.40 3.41 18.43
C SER A 597 -11.12 3.93 17.77
N PRO A 598 -11.21 4.60 16.60
CA PRO A 598 -10.05 5.18 15.94
C PRO A 598 -9.31 6.04 16.96
N SER A 599 -8.08 5.64 17.28
CA SER A 599 -7.33 6.32 18.31
C SER A 599 -7.09 7.75 17.83
N SER A 600 -7.29 8.73 18.69
CA SER A 600 -6.80 10.08 18.51
C SER A 600 -5.30 10.07 18.82
N TRP A 601 -4.44 9.76 17.85
CA TRP A 601 -2.98 9.66 18.08
C TRP A 601 -2.38 11.02 18.44
N PHE A 602 -2.94 12.10 17.89
CA PHE A 602 -2.46 13.47 18.07
C PHE A 602 -3.63 14.47 18.01
N ALA A 603 -4.68 14.28 18.81
CA ALA A 603 -5.66 15.36 19.00
C ALA A 603 -4.99 16.49 19.80
N GLY A 604 -4.11 17.23 19.13
CA GLY A 604 -3.45 18.41 19.64
C GLY A 604 -4.49 19.51 19.78
N ASN A 605 -4.66 19.96 21.02
CA ASN A 605 -5.25 21.26 21.30
C ASN A 605 -4.56 22.30 20.42
N SER A 606 -5.32 22.91 19.52
CA SER A 606 -4.94 24.21 18.99
C SER A 606 -4.91 25.17 20.17
N ARG A 607 -3.82 25.91 20.38
CA ARG A 607 -3.81 27.36 20.62
C ARG A 607 -2.48 27.88 21.15
N GLY A 608 -2.13 29.07 20.67
CA GLY A 608 -1.22 29.95 21.39
C GLY A 608 -1.80 30.44 22.73
N ASP A 609 -0.87 30.87 23.58
CA ASP A 609 -1.05 31.78 24.73
C ASP A 609 -1.78 31.29 26.01
N GLN A 610 -1.93 29.98 26.26
CA GLN A 610 -2.42 29.45 27.56
C GLN A 610 -1.61 28.28 28.18
N ASP A 611 -0.35 28.09 27.78
CA ASP A 611 0.42 26.85 28.02
C ASP A 611 0.94 26.56 29.44
N SER A 612 0.68 27.40 30.45
CA SER A 612 1.19 27.14 31.81
C SER A 612 0.24 26.39 32.74
N ILE A 613 -1.07 26.34 32.46
CA ILE A 613 -2.08 25.80 33.39
C ILE A 613 -2.51 24.35 33.05
N VAL A 614 -2.44 23.93 31.78
CA VAL A 614 -2.95 22.62 31.32
C VAL A 614 -1.96 21.47 31.55
N LEU A 615 -0.64 21.72 31.45
CA LEU A 615 0.39 20.69 31.69
C LEU A 615 0.48 20.22 33.16
N GLY A 616 -0.05 20.97 34.12
CA GLY A 616 -0.01 20.60 35.53
C GLY A 616 -0.87 19.38 35.91
N VAL A 617 -1.90 19.05 35.11
CA VAL A 617 -2.85 17.96 35.42
C VAL A 617 -2.37 16.61 34.90
N ASP A 618 -1.65 16.58 33.78
CA ASP A 618 -1.18 15.33 33.15
C ASP A 618 0.13 14.79 33.77
N LEU A 619 0.79 15.57 34.65
CA LEU A 619 1.99 15.19 35.41
C LEU A 619 1.69 14.63 36.81
N VAL A 620 0.41 14.47 37.18
CA VAL A 620 0.00 14.03 38.53
C VAL A 620 0.39 12.57 38.80
N LEU A 621 1.06 12.31 39.92
CA LEU A 621 1.40 10.95 40.37
C LEU A 621 0.29 10.34 41.23
N PRO A 622 0.06 9.01 41.19
CA PRO A 622 -0.79 8.35 42.17
C PRO A 622 -0.17 8.44 43.57
N PRO A 623 -0.92 8.17 44.65
CA PRO A 623 -0.36 8.17 46.00
C PRO A 623 0.93 7.35 46.07
N ARG A 624 1.98 7.88 46.71
CA ARG A 624 3.34 7.30 46.72
C ARG A 624 3.36 5.80 47.02
N ARG A 625 2.56 5.36 48.00
CA ARG A 625 2.42 3.92 48.35
C ARG A 625 1.98 3.08 47.14
N THR A 626 1.02 3.57 46.36
CA THR A 626 0.54 2.91 45.14
C THR A 626 1.61 2.94 44.07
N ALA A 627 2.24 4.10 43.83
CA ALA A 627 3.33 4.25 42.86
C ALA A 627 4.49 3.27 43.14
N ASP A 628 4.94 3.19 44.39
CA ASP A 628 6.03 2.30 44.83
C ASP A 628 5.66 0.82 44.63
N SER A 629 4.40 0.45 44.90
CA SER A 629 3.91 -0.92 44.68
C SER A 629 3.92 -1.29 43.20
N LEU A 630 3.44 -0.40 42.33
CA LEU A 630 3.42 -0.63 40.88
C LEU A 630 4.84 -0.73 40.31
N LEU A 631 5.76 0.13 40.76
CA LEU A 631 7.17 0.07 40.39
C LEU A 631 7.79 -1.27 40.80
N ARG A 632 7.53 -1.74 42.03
CA ARG A 632 8.03 -3.05 42.49
C ARG A 632 7.58 -4.17 41.57
N SER A 633 6.30 -4.19 41.18
CA SER A 633 5.78 -5.18 40.24
C SER A 633 6.41 -5.11 38.85
N TYR A 634 6.69 -3.91 38.33
CA TYR A 634 7.43 -3.73 37.07
C TYR A 634 8.85 -4.30 37.16
N TRP A 635 9.60 -3.98 38.22
CA TRP A 635 10.99 -4.42 38.38
C TRP A 635 11.14 -5.94 38.60
N VAL A 636 10.12 -6.59 39.16
CA VAL A 636 10.10 -8.05 39.36
C VAL A 636 9.62 -8.76 38.09
N GLY A 637 8.62 -8.21 37.41
CA GLY A 637 7.93 -8.91 36.33
C GLY A 637 8.39 -8.57 34.91
N ALA A 638 8.53 -7.28 34.59
CA ALA A 638 8.75 -6.80 33.22
C ALA A 638 10.25 -6.61 32.92
N HIS A 639 10.94 -5.89 33.81
CA HIS A 639 12.34 -5.49 33.62
C HIS A 639 13.31 -6.66 33.39
N PRO A 640 13.21 -7.80 34.11
CA PRO A 640 14.14 -8.92 33.89
C PRO A 640 13.99 -9.61 32.53
N LEU A 641 12.88 -9.37 31.81
CA LEU A 641 12.64 -9.94 30.47
C LEU A 641 13.09 -8.97 29.37
N LEU A 642 12.89 -7.67 29.57
CA LEU A 642 13.27 -6.58 28.66
C LEU A 642 13.92 -5.44 29.46
N PRO A 643 15.23 -5.54 29.78
CA PRO A 643 15.93 -4.59 30.65
C PRO A 643 16.32 -3.33 29.89
N ILE A 644 15.32 -2.51 29.54
CA ILE A 644 15.47 -1.31 28.71
C ILE A 644 16.01 -0.12 29.53
N ILE A 645 15.60 -0.01 30.80
CA ILE A 645 15.89 1.13 31.68
C ILE A 645 16.98 0.77 32.68
N HIS A 646 17.96 1.63 32.91
CA HIS A 646 18.87 1.44 34.04
C HIS A 646 18.17 1.69 35.38
N LYS A 647 17.90 0.62 36.15
CA LYS A 647 17.04 0.66 37.36
C LYS A 647 17.46 1.72 38.39
N SER A 648 18.75 1.78 38.73
CA SER A 648 19.24 2.69 39.77
C SER A 648 19.12 4.16 39.37
N ALA A 649 19.36 4.48 38.10
CA ALA A 649 19.21 5.84 37.58
C ALA A 649 17.75 6.28 37.56
N PHE A 650 16.84 5.38 37.13
CA PHE A 650 15.41 5.65 37.13
C PHE A 650 14.85 5.87 38.54
N LEU A 651 15.19 5.00 39.50
CA LEU A 651 14.72 5.14 40.89
C LEU A 651 15.25 6.42 41.53
N ALA A 652 16.50 6.80 41.26
CA ALA A 652 17.05 8.07 41.73
C ALA A 652 16.27 9.27 41.16
N ARG A 653 15.84 9.23 39.90
CA ARG A 653 15.01 10.28 39.30
C ARG A 653 13.59 10.29 39.85
N TYR A 654 12.99 9.12 40.07
CA TYR A 654 11.68 8.98 40.70
C TYR A 654 11.64 9.55 42.13
N GLU A 655 12.67 9.29 42.94
CA GLU A 655 12.76 9.82 44.31
C GLU A 655 12.83 11.35 44.35
N ARG A 656 13.47 11.98 43.36
CA ARG A 656 13.52 13.46 43.25
C ARG A 656 12.15 14.09 43.05
N LEU A 657 11.19 13.38 42.44
CA LEU A 657 9.83 13.87 42.26
C LEU A 657 9.12 14.07 43.61
N TRP A 658 9.48 13.30 44.64
CA TRP A 658 8.86 13.38 45.97
C TRP A 658 9.58 14.32 46.94
N SER A 659 10.87 14.61 46.71
CA SER A 659 11.66 15.48 47.58
C SER A 659 11.53 16.98 47.26
N GLY A 660 10.80 17.35 46.19
CA GLY A 660 10.57 18.74 45.81
C GLY A 660 11.80 19.51 45.31
N THR A 661 12.95 18.85 45.21
CA THR A 661 14.21 19.37 44.65
C THR A 661 14.21 19.31 43.12
N LEU A 662 13.15 19.80 42.48
CA LEU A 662 13.21 20.17 41.06
C LEU A 662 13.99 21.48 41.01
N SER A 663 15.15 21.49 40.35
CA SER A 663 15.96 22.69 40.18
C SER A 663 15.18 23.72 39.38
N THR A 664 14.53 24.65 40.07
CA THR A 664 14.06 25.91 39.51
C THR A 664 15.24 26.86 39.34
N SER A 665 16.28 26.43 38.61
CA SER A 665 17.23 27.36 38.03
C SER A 665 16.54 28.00 36.83
N GLU A 666 16.11 29.25 36.99
CA GLU A 666 15.48 30.09 35.94
C GLU A 666 16.36 30.31 34.68
N ASN A 667 17.49 29.59 34.55
CA ASN A 667 18.45 29.69 33.45
C ASN A 667 18.55 28.41 32.58
N ASP A 668 17.85 27.32 32.89
CA ASP A 668 17.95 26.07 32.12
C ASP A 668 16.75 25.95 31.16
N GLY A 669 16.99 26.25 29.88
CA GLY A 669 15.98 26.42 28.82
C GLY A 669 15.15 25.18 28.42
N GLU A 670 14.59 25.24 27.21
CA GLU A 670 13.63 24.29 26.59
C GLU A 670 13.97 22.80 26.76
N SER A 671 15.27 22.45 26.76
CA SER A 671 15.80 21.10 26.99
C SER A 671 15.44 20.49 28.36
N SER A 672 15.30 21.30 29.41
CA SER A 672 14.93 20.84 30.76
C SER A 672 13.46 20.40 30.83
N ARG A 673 12.57 21.10 30.12
CA ARG A 673 11.12 20.80 30.08
C ARG A 673 10.83 19.51 29.32
N ASN A 674 11.43 19.31 28.15
CA ASN A 674 11.20 18.11 27.35
C ASN A 674 11.71 16.85 28.05
N SER A 675 12.83 16.94 28.78
CA SER A 675 13.31 15.85 29.62
C SER A 675 12.30 15.41 30.69
N GLU A 676 11.61 16.34 31.34
CA GLU A 676 10.58 16.02 32.34
C GLU A 676 9.33 15.39 31.71
N LEU A 677 8.90 15.86 30.54
CA LEU A 677 7.78 15.26 29.80
C LEU A 677 8.07 13.81 29.41
N VAL A 678 9.27 13.55 28.88
CA VAL A 678 9.72 12.20 28.52
C VAL A 678 9.75 11.28 29.74
N PHE A 679 10.20 11.78 30.91
CA PHE A 679 10.22 10.96 32.13
C PHE A 679 8.82 10.62 32.62
N HIS A 680 7.88 11.57 32.61
CA HIS A 680 6.50 11.31 32.99
C HIS A 680 5.78 10.39 31.99
N PHE A 681 6.10 10.51 30.69
CA PHE A 681 5.65 9.57 29.66
C PHE A 681 6.11 8.14 30.00
N MET A 682 7.40 7.96 30.25
CA MET A 682 7.98 6.67 30.64
C MET A 682 7.36 6.11 31.92
N LEU A 683 7.25 6.93 32.97
CA LEU A 683 6.77 6.54 34.29
C LEU A 683 5.32 6.05 34.25
N ASN A 684 4.45 6.69 33.45
CA ASN A 684 3.08 6.25 33.27
C ASN A 684 3.00 4.86 32.60
N ILE A 685 3.79 4.60 31.57
CA ILE A 685 3.82 3.25 30.95
C ILE A 685 4.38 2.20 31.93
N VAL A 686 5.40 2.55 32.72
CA VAL A 686 5.94 1.68 33.77
C VAL A 686 4.87 1.33 34.80
N PHE A 687 4.04 2.28 35.23
CA PHE A 687 2.90 1.99 36.10
C PHE A 687 1.85 1.07 35.44
N ALA A 688 1.54 1.29 34.17
CA ALA A 688 0.59 0.45 33.43
C ALA A 688 1.06 -1.02 33.34
N LEU A 689 2.35 -1.24 33.09
CA LEU A 689 2.98 -2.57 33.15
C LEU A 689 3.03 -3.12 34.58
N GLY A 690 3.32 -2.27 35.57
CA GLY A 690 3.27 -2.63 36.99
C GLY A 690 1.93 -3.23 37.40
N CYS A 691 0.82 -2.60 37.01
CA CYS A 691 -0.53 -3.13 37.24
C CYS A 691 -0.75 -4.50 36.58
N ARG A 692 -0.14 -4.75 35.41
CA ARG A 692 -0.24 -6.04 34.70
C ARG A 692 0.48 -7.15 35.47
N PHE A 693 1.72 -6.92 35.88
CA PHE A 693 2.50 -7.95 36.58
C PHE A 693 2.06 -8.16 38.04
N MET A 694 1.46 -7.16 38.69
CA MET A 694 0.82 -7.32 40.00
C MET A 694 -0.36 -8.30 39.94
N SER A 695 -1.17 -8.23 38.87
CA SER A 695 -2.31 -9.13 38.65
C SER A 695 -1.90 -10.57 38.30
N ILE A 696 -0.75 -10.75 37.65
CA ILE A 696 -0.23 -12.05 37.22
C ILE A 696 0.50 -12.81 38.35
N SER A 697 1.15 -12.08 39.26
CA SER A 697 1.96 -12.66 40.35
C SER A 697 1.14 -13.08 41.58
N GLY A 698 -0.18 -12.87 41.59
CA GLY A 698 -1.05 -13.26 42.70
C GLY A 698 -0.85 -12.49 44.01
N GLN A 699 0.00 -11.44 44.03
CA GLN A 699 0.39 -10.72 45.24
C GLN A 699 -0.46 -9.47 45.60
N GLY A 700 -1.68 -9.32 45.07
CA GLY A 700 -2.50 -8.16 45.43
C GLY A 700 -4.01 -8.31 45.19
N GLN A 701 -4.80 -7.86 46.17
CA GLN A 701 -6.27 -7.71 46.15
C GLN A 701 -6.79 -6.55 45.26
N LEU A 702 -5.92 -5.87 44.49
CA LEU A 702 -6.44 -4.98 43.45
C LEU A 702 -7.00 -5.86 42.34
N SER A 703 -8.32 -5.78 42.19
CA SER A 703 -9.12 -6.45 41.16
C SER A 703 -8.40 -6.49 39.82
N SER A 704 -8.64 -7.57 39.07
CA SER A 704 -8.27 -7.83 37.68
C SER A 704 -8.81 -6.81 36.67
N ASP A 705 -9.07 -5.59 37.11
CA ASP A 705 -9.82 -4.58 36.43
C ASP A 705 -8.90 -3.86 35.43
N LEU A 706 -9.14 -4.10 34.14
CA LEU A 706 -8.51 -3.39 33.01
C LEU A 706 -8.58 -1.87 33.21
N ASN A 707 -9.61 -1.40 33.92
CA ASN A 707 -9.86 -0.02 34.32
C ASN A 707 -8.71 0.61 35.15
N SER A 708 -7.92 -0.18 35.86
CA SER A 708 -6.80 0.33 36.67
C SER A 708 -5.54 0.66 35.84
N ARG A 709 -5.45 0.18 34.60
CA ARG A 709 -4.27 0.31 33.73
C ARG A 709 -4.44 1.41 32.68
N GLN A 710 -5.65 1.49 32.11
CA GLN A 710 -6.01 2.42 31.04
C GLN A 710 -5.66 3.90 31.35
N PRO A 711 -5.92 4.44 32.57
CA PRO A 711 -5.63 5.85 32.86
C PRO A 711 -4.15 6.20 32.82
N PHE A 712 -3.26 5.24 33.11
CA PHE A 712 -1.82 5.45 32.97
C PHE A 712 -1.41 5.46 31.49
N PHE A 713 -1.94 4.53 30.69
CA PHE A 713 -1.67 4.48 29.25
C PHE A 713 -2.20 5.72 28.52
N ASP A 714 -3.42 6.17 28.82
CA ASP A 714 -4.01 7.36 28.19
C ASP A 714 -3.19 8.63 28.48
N ARG A 715 -2.74 8.81 29.73
CA ARG A 715 -1.86 9.92 30.09
C ARG A 715 -0.52 9.85 29.37
N ALA A 716 0.08 8.67 29.29
CA ALA A 716 1.30 8.47 28.52
C ALA A 716 1.13 8.84 27.04
N MET A 717 0.01 8.47 26.41
CA MET A 717 -0.27 8.82 25.02
C MET A 717 -0.52 10.32 24.81
N LYS A 718 -1.08 11.04 25.78
CA LYS A 718 -1.20 12.50 25.72
C LYS A 718 0.15 13.22 25.81
N LEU A 719 1.08 12.68 26.58
CA LEU A 719 2.42 13.23 26.74
C LEU A 719 3.31 13.00 25.51
N MET A 720 2.94 12.09 24.61
CA MET A 720 3.66 11.79 23.38
C MET A 720 3.30 12.82 22.28
N THR A 721 3.91 14.01 22.33
CA THR A 721 3.72 15.06 21.30
C THR A 721 4.68 14.89 20.12
N LEU A 722 4.36 15.51 18.97
CA LEU A 722 5.24 15.50 17.80
C LEU A 722 6.55 16.25 18.07
N ASP A 723 6.52 17.32 18.86
CA ASP A 723 7.71 18.12 19.21
C ASP A 723 8.76 17.30 19.98
N LEU A 724 8.35 16.32 20.79
CA LEU A 724 9.30 15.42 21.46
C LEU A 724 10.07 14.54 20.45
N LEU A 725 9.50 14.28 19.26
CA LEU A 725 10.16 13.47 18.24
C LEU A 725 11.31 14.21 17.54
N ASP A 726 11.33 15.55 17.57
CA ASP A 726 12.38 16.37 16.96
C ASP A 726 13.66 16.41 17.82
N ASP A 727 13.53 16.39 19.15
CA ASP A 727 14.66 16.49 20.10
C ASP A 727 15.48 15.19 20.21
N GLY A 728 14.86 14.02 20.00
CA GLY A 728 15.49 12.70 20.01
C GLY A 728 16.38 12.38 21.24
N SER A 729 15.86 11.62 22.21
CA SER A 729 16.64 11.15 23.38
C SER A 729 16.59 9.63 23.55
N ILE A 730 17.57 9.05 24.24
CA ILE A 730 17.54 7.61 24.56
C ILE A 730 16.34 7.28 25.44
N GLU A 731 15.99 8.15 26.37
CA GLU A 731 14.83 8.00 27.24
C GLU A 731 13.53 8.00 26.43
N LEU A 732 13.42 8.81 25.38
CA LEU A 732 12.25 8.79 24.50
C LEU A 732 12.16 7.47 23.71
N VAL A 733 13.28 7.01 23.15
CA VAL A 733 13.35 5.69 22.49
C VAL A 733 12.92 4.58 23.45
N GLN A 734 13.47 4.56 24.67
CA GLN A 734 13.12 3.61 25.72
C GLN A 734 11.62 3.67 26.07
N SER A 735 11.05 4.89 26.16
CA SER A 735 9.63 5.11 26.45
C SER A 735 8.73 4.54 25.36
N LEU A 736 9.10 4.73 24.09
CA LEU A 736 8.39 4.15 22.95
C LEU A 736 8.52 2.62 22.93
N LEU A 737 9.68 2.05 23.23
CA LEU A 737 9.88 0.59 23.27
C LEU A 737 9.07 -0.09 24.39
N ILE A 738 9.02 0.51 25.58
CA ILE A 738 8.19 0.00 26.69
C ILE A 738 6.70 0.18 26.37
N THR A 739 6.34 1.25 25.63
CA THR A 739 4.99 1.41 25.08
C THR A 739 4.64 0.26 24.14
N VAL A 740 5.55 -0.15 23.25
CA VAL A 740 5.35 -1.32 22.38
C VAL A 740 5.18 -2.59 23.22
N GLN A 741 5.99 -2.80 24.26
CA GLN A 741 5.86 -3.93 25.18
C GLN A 741 4.47 -3.97 25.84
N TYR A 742 3.95 -2.82 26.28
CA TYR A 742 2.61 -2.72 26.85
C TYR A 742 1.52 -2.96 25.80
N ILE A 743 1.62 -2.33 24.63
CA ILE A 743 0.66 -2.48 23.53
C ILE A 743 0.61 -3.90 23.00
N GLN A 744 1.72 -4.63 23.03
CA GLN A 744 1.70 -6.06 22.71
C GLN A 744 0.75 -6.81 23.65
N THR A 745 0.54 -6.39 24.90
CA THR A 745 -0.47 -7.02 25.76
C THR A 745 -1.92 -6.67 25.42
N LEU A 746 -2.12 -5.77 24.45
CA LEU A 746 -3.40 -5.32 23.91
C LEU A 746 -3.57 -5.84 22.47
N GLU A 747 -4.78 -5.81 21.93
CA GLU A 747 -5.06 -6.26 20.56
C GLU A 747 -4.76 -5.20 19.48
N LEU A 748 -3.90 -4.23 19.81
CA LEU A 748 -3.56 -3.08 18.97
C LEU A 748 -2.26 -3.32 18.16
N SER A 749 -2.20 -4.44 17.43
CA SER A 749 -0.97 -4.88 16.73
C SER A 749 -0.41 -3.85 15.74
N ASN A 750 -1.29 -3.14 15.01
CA ASN A 750 -0.91 -2.05 14.11
C ASN A 750 -0.30 -0.87 14.86
N LYS A 751 -0.91 -0.49 15.99
CA LYS A 751 -0.42 0.62 16.82
C LYS A 751 0.98 0.35 17.34
N GLY A 752 1.20 -0.88 17.83
CA GLY A 752 2.51 -1.33 18.28
C GLY A 752 3.57 -1.30 17.18
N TRP A 753 3.23 -1.72 15.96
CA TRP A 753 4.18 -1.73 14.84
C TRP A 753 4.61 -0.33 14.37
N VAL A 754 3.69 0.63 14.32
CA VAL A 754 4.02 2.02 13.97
C VAL A 754 4.89 2.68 15.06
N ILE A 755 4.55 2.48 16.34
CA ILE A 755 5.33 3.01 17.47
C ILE A 755 6.73 2.40 17.49
N LEU A 756 6.85 1.10 17.21
CA LEU A 756 8.14 0.45 17.05
C LEU A 756 8.95 1.06 15.89
N GLY A 757 8.31 1.33 14.75
CA GLY A 757 8.97 1.97 13.62
C GLY A 757 9.46 3.40 13.92
N MET A 758 8.73 4.15 14.76
CA MET A 758 9.21 5.44 15.29
C MET A 758 10.41 5.26 16.22
N ALA A 759 10.34 4.31 17.16
CA ALA A 759 11.44 4.03 18.09
C ALA A 759 12.74 3.63 17.35
N ILE A 760 12.63 2.81 16.31
CA ILE A 760 13.77 2.38 15.47
C ILE A 760 14.38 3.57 14.74
N ARG A 761 13.56 4.41 14.10
CA ARG A 761 14.06 5.59 13.37
C ARG A 761 14.70 6.62 14.30
N LEU A 762 14.13 6.82 15.49
CA LEU A 762 14.73 7.69 16.51
C LEU A 762 16.05 7.10 17.03
N ALA A 763 16.11 5.80 17.34
CA ALA A 763 17.35 5.15 17.76
C ALA A 763 18.46 5.27 16.71
N GLN A 764 18.09 5.22 15.43
CA GLN A 764 19.00 5.45 14.31
C GLN A 764 19.45 6.91 14.23
N SER A 765 18.55 7.88 14.38
CA SER A 765 18.89 9.32 14.29
C SER A 765 19.86 9.77 15.38
N ILE A 766 19.79 9.19 16.59
CA ILE A 766 20.70 9.51 17.71
C ILE A 766 21.87 8.53 17.89
N ASN A 767 22.15 7.75 16.84
CA ASN A 767 23.31 6.84 16.75
C ASN A 767 23.39 5.81 17.89
N ILE A 768 22.26 5.34 18.44
CA ILE A 768 22.25 4.25 19.45
C ILE A 768 22.81 2.94 18.88
N HIS A 769 22.64 2.73 17.58
CA HIS A 769 23.12 1.56 16.85
C HIS A 769 24.65 1.53 16.64
N VAL A 770 25.37 2.62 16.96
CA VAL A 770 26.83 2.74 16.81
C VAL A 770 27.49 2.80 18.19
N GLY A 771 28.60 2.08 18.37
CA GLY A 771 29.37 2.14 19.60
C GLY A 771 30.03 3.51 19.79
N VAL A 772 29.80 4.12 20.95
CA VAL A 772 30.45 5.36 21.38
C VAL A 772 31.60 5.06 22.36
N GLY A 773 32.60 5.94 22.40
CA GLY A 773 33.84 5.80 23.17
C GLY A 773 33.68 5.95 24.70
N ARG A 774 34.35 6.94 25.29
CA ARG A 774 34.53 7.09 26.76
C ARG A 774 33.21 7.40 27.50
N GLU A 775 32.42 6.38 27.77
CA GLU A 775 31.23 6.38 28.64
C GLU A 775 31.42 5.39 29.81
N SER A 776 30.65 5.49 30.89
CA SER A 776 30.66 4.47 31.95
C SER A 776 30.04 3.15 31.48
N GLN A 777 30.34 2.06 32.18
CA GLN A 777 29.81 0.73 31.83
C GLN A 777 28.27 0.75 31.75
N ALA A 778 27.61 1.39 32.73
CA ALA A 778 26.14 1.49 32.77
C ALA A 778 25.55 2.16 31.51
N LYS A 779 26.12 3.28 31.04
CA LYS A 779 25.62 4.00 29.85
C LYS A 779 25.83 3.22 28.55
N ARG A 780 26.98 2.57 28.41
CA ARG A 780 27.25 1.71 27.24
C ARG A 780 26.26 0.56 27.16
N GLU A 781 25.98 -0.07 28.30
CA GLU A 781 25.02 -1.18 28.38
C GLU A 781 23.58 -0.71 28.15
N GLU A 782 23.21 0.48 28.61
CA GLU A 782 21.90 1.07 28.35
C GLU A 782 21.65 1.31 26.84
N ARG A 783 22.64 1.83 26.11
CA ARG A 783 22.59 1.96 24.64
C ARG A 783 22.46 0.60 23.95
N ARG A 784 23.32 -0.36 24.32
CA ARG A 784 23.31 -1.72 23.73
C ARG A 784 21.98 -2.41 23.95
N ARG A 785 21.45 -2.36 25.18
CA ARG A 785 20.17 -2.97 25.52
C ARG A 785 19.04 -2.32 24.76
N THR A 786 18.99 -0.98 24.70
CA THR A 786 17.98 -0.25 23.92
C THR A 786 17.97 -0.67 22.45
N TRP A 787 19.14 -0.75 21.80
CA TRP A 787 19.25 -1.20 20.42
C TRP A 787 18.85 -2.67 20.24
N CYS A 788 19.31 -3.56 21.12
CA CYS A 788 18.94 -4.98 21.08
C CYS A 788 17.44 -5.19 21.28
N VAL A 789 16.76 -4.31 22.04
CA VAL A 789 15.30 -4.34 22.16
C VAL A 789 14.60 -3.88 20.87
N CYS A 790 15.10 -2.84 20.19
CA CYS A 790 14.60 -2.47 18.85
C CYS A 790 14.64 -3.69 17.91
N ILE A 791 15.79 -4.38 17.87
CA ILE A 791 16.00 -5.58 17.06
C ILE A 791 15.05 -6.70 17.46
N LEU A 792 14.97 -7.00 18.77
CA LEU A 792 14.15 -8.09 19.28
C LEU A 792 12.67 -7.86 18.94
N LEU A 793 12.14 -6.66 19.20
CA LEU A 793 10.72 -6.36 18.95
C LEU A 793 10.39 -6.34 17.45
N ASP A 794 11.27 -5.84 16.58
CA ASP A 794 11.07 -5.86 15.12
C ASP A 794 10.90 -7.31 14.62
N ARG A 795 11.78 -8.19 15.08
CA ARG A 795 11.75 -9.61 14.73
C ARG A 795 10.57 -10.35 15.34
N VAL A 796 10.16 -10.02 16.56
CA VAL A 796 8.94 -10.59 17.17
C VAL A 796 7.71 -10.20 16.34
N HIS A 797 7.59 -8.94 15.90
CA HIS A 797 6.49 -8.50 15.05
C HIS A 797 6.51 -9.18 13.67
N ALA A 798 7.68 -9.32 13.06
CA ALA A 798 7.85 -10.03 11.79
C ALA A 798 7.46 -11.51 11.93
N MET A 799 7.91 -12.16 12.99
CA MET A 799 7.66 -13.57 13.26
C MET A 799 6.18 -13.86 13.56
N THR A 800 5.51 -13.02 14.34
CA THR A 800 4.13 -13.28 14.77
C THR A 800 3.08 -12.81 13.76
N PHE A 801 3.29 -11.66 13.13
CA PHE A 801 2.31 -11.06 12.22
C PHE A 801 2.73 -11.14 10.76
N GLY A 802 3.90 -11.69 10.43
CA GLY A 802 4.40 -11.74 9.05
C GLY A 802 4.71 -10.37 8.44
N ARG A 803 4.90 -9.34 9.29
CA ARG A 803 5.26 -8.00 8.84
C ARG A 803 6.70 -7.97 8.31
N PRO A 804 7.02 -7.14 7.31
CA PRO A 804 8.41 -6.92 6.92
C PRO A 804 9.22 -6.38 8.10
N SER A 805 10.39 -6.98 8.37
CA SER A 805 11.35 -6.46 9.35
C SER A 805 11.92 -5.13 8.83
N MET A 806 12.03 -4.12 9.69
CA MET A 806 12.71 -2.86 9.36
C MET A 806 14.23 -2.96 9.41
N LEU A 807 14.76 -3.91 10.20
CA LEU A 807 16.18 -4.09 10.45
C LEU A 807 16.72 -5.33 9.71
N HIS A 808 17.81 -5.18 8.97
CA HIS A 808 18.44 -6.27 8.22
C HIS A 808 19.32 -7.16 9.11
N SER A 809 19.52 -8.43 8.72
CA SER A 809 20.27 -9.43 9.50
C SER A 809 21.78 -9.14 9.64
N GLN A 810 22.32 -8.12 8.98
CA GLN A 810 23.76 -7.81 8.93
C GLN A 810 24.23 -6.70 9.89
N HIS A 811 23.36 -6.16 10.75
CA HIS A 811 23.79 -5.16 11.73
C HIS A 811 24.67 -5.80 12.82
N HIS A 812 26.00 -5.71 12.69
CA HIS A 812 26.96 -6.09 13.72
C HIS A 812 26.66 -5.36 15.02
N THR A 813 25.96 -6.03 15.94
CA THR A 813 25.54 -5.47 17.22
C THR A 813 26.34 -6.12 18.33
N THR A 814 26.96 -5.31 19.19
CA THR A 814 27.59 -5.84 20.41
C THR A 814 26.51 -6.32 21.35
N LEU A 815 26.52 -7.61 21.69
CA LEU A 815 25.55 -8.19 22.63
C LEU A 815 25.67 -7.52 24.01
N PRO A 816 24.54 -7.36 24.74
CA PRO A 816 24.55 -6.90 26.12
C PRO A 816 25.37 -7.85 26.99
N GLN A 817 26.08 -7.30 27.97
CA GLN A 817 26.80 -8.10 28.96
C GLN A 817 25.79 -8.84 29.85
N MET A 818 26.07 -10.11 30.15
CA MET A 818 25.31 -10.92 31.11
C MET A 818 25.67 -10.51 32.56
N ILE A 819 25.30 -9.27 32.90
CA ILE A 819 25.51 -8.64 34.21
C ILE A 819 24.19 -7.99 34.63
N ASP A 820 23.82 -8.13 35.90
CA ASP A 820 22.63 -7.47 36.44
C ASP A 820 22.90 -5.99 36.75
N ASP A 821 21.87 -5.14 36.60
CA ASP A 821 21.99 -3.67 36.68
C ASP A 821 22.74 -3.15 37.91
N GLU A 822 22.54 -3.81 39.05
CA GLU A 822 23.14 -3.42 40.34
C GLU A 822 24.66 -3.55 40.37
N TYR A 823 25.25 -4.28 39.43
CA TYR A 823 26.68 -4.52 39.36
C TYR A 823 27.41 -3.63 38.36
N PHE A 824 26.74 -2.79 37.56
CA PHE A 824 27.45 -1.92 36.61
C PHE A 824 28.22 -0.80 37.30
N ALA A 825 29.42 -0.49 36.76
CA ALA A 825 30.11 0.75 37.08
C ALA A 825 29.33 1.95 36.50
N VAL A 826 28.99 2.90 37.38
CA VAL A 826 28.16 4.06 37.02
C VAL A 826 29.02 5.25 36.60
N ASP A 827 30.22 5.36 37.18
CA ASP A 827 31.19 6.42 36.89
C ASP A 827 32.14 6.03 35.76
N VAL A 828 32.60 7.03 35.00
CA VAL A 828 33.43 6.82 33.80
C VAL A 828 34.85 6.33 34.14
N ASP A 829 35.34 6.72 35.32
CA ASP A 829 36.70 6.38 35.77
C ASP A 829 36.75 5.13 36.66
N GLU A 830 35.59 4.51 36.95
CA GLU A 830 35.52 3.21 37.58
C GLU A 830 35.83 2.09 36.58
N ALA A 831 36.55 1.06 37.02
CA ALA A 831 36.78 -0.13 36.21
C ALA A 831 35.46 -0.89 35.99
N ASP A 832 35.28 -1.42 34.78
CA ASP A 832 34.16 -2.30 34.44
C ASP A 832 34.06 -3.45 35.45
N ARG A 833 32.87 -3.62 36.00
CA ARG A 833 32.55 -4.65 36.99
C ARG A 833 32.00 -5.89 36.28
N GLN A 834 31.97 -7.02 36.97
CA GLN A 834 31.49 -8.31 36.45
C GLN A 834 30.37 -8.87 37.34
N GLN A 835 29.56 -9.76 36.77
CA GLN A 835 28.59 -10.53 37.54
C GLN A 835 29.33 -11.33 38.65
N PRO A 836 28.89 -11.27 39.91
CA PRO A 836 29.53 -12.03 40.98
C PRO A 836 29.50 -13.54 40.72
N LEU A 837 30.59 -14.23 41.05
CA LEU A 837 30.72 -15.68 40.88
C LEU A 837 29.67 -16.42 41.73
N GLY A 838 29.02 -17.42 41.11
CA GLY A 838 28.01 -18.25 41.77
C GLY A 838 26.61 -17.63 41.88
N ILE A 839 26.42 -16.38 41.44
CA ILE A 839 25.11 -15.72 41.39
C ILE A 839 24.53 -15.83 39.98
N PRO A 840 23.38 -16.52 39.78
CA PRO A 840 22.70 -16.56 38.49
C PRO A 840 22.35 -15.16 37.99
N CYS A 841 22.60 -14.90 36.70
CA CYS A 841 22.37 -13.59 36.09
C CYS A 841 20.96 -13.50 35.52
N LYS A 842 20.20 -12.50 35.97
CA LYS A 842 18.82 -12.27 35.50
C LYS A 842 18.80 -11.76 34.06
N SER A 843 19.78 -10.95 33.67
CA SER A 843 19.88 -10.42 32.29
C SER A 843 20.37 -11.45 31.27
N ALA A 844 20.84 -12.62 31.70
CA ALA A 844 21.25 -13.70 30.80
C ALA A 844 20.12 -14.15 29.86
N TYR A 845 18.86 -14.13 30.34
CA TYR A 845 17.68 -14.35 29.49
C TYR A 845 17.64 -13.40 28.30
N PHE A 846 17.87 -12.10 28.53
CA PHE A 846 17.79 -11.08 27.49
C PHE A 846 18.87 -11.28 26.42
N ALA A 847 20.11 -11.57 26.83
CA ALA A 847 21.17 -11.90 25.88
C ALA A 847 20.84 -13.18 25.08
N SER A 848 20.28 -14.21 25.73
CA SER A 848 19.89 -15.46 25.08
C SER A 848 18.72 -15.29 24.10
N ILE A 849 17.69 -14.52 24.44
CA ILE A 849 16.53 -14.32 23.55
C ILE A 849 16.91 -13.46 22.33
N VAL A 850 17.83 -12.50 22.48
CA VAL A 850 18.34 -11.69 21.36
C VAL A 850 19.08 -12.58 20.37
N THR A 851 19.97 -13.46 20.83
CA THR A 851 20.70 -14.38 19.93
C THR A 851 19.79 -15.42 19.28
N LEU A 852 18.76 -15.90 19.97
CA LEU A 852 17.74 -16.74 19.33
C LEU A 852 16.99 -15.99 18.23
N SER A 853 16.66 -14.71 18.48
CA SER A 853 15.97 -13.88 17.48
C SER A 853 16.80 -13.65 16.22
N ASP A 854 18.13 -13.66 16.29
CA ASP A 854 19.00 -13.61 15.11
C ASP A 854 18.77 -14.84 14.22
N ILE A 855 18.73 -16.03 14.83
CA ILE A 855 18.46 -17.29 14.12
C ILE A 855 17.04 -17.24 13.52
N THR A 856 16.04 -16.79 14.29
CA THR A 856 14.66 -16.59 13.80
C THR A 856 14.58 -15.63 12.62
N ALA A 857 15.32 -14.52 12.65
CA ALA A 857 15.33 -13.55 11.56
C ALA A 857 15.90 -14.15 10.26
N GLU A 858 16.92 -15.00 10.38
CA GLU A 858 17.48 -15.72 9.23
C GLU A 858 16.52 -16.76 8.66
N ILE A 859 15.76 -17.46 9.52
CA ILE A 859 14.65 -18.33 9.09
C ILE A 859 13.62 -17.51 8.30
N LEU A 860 13.19 -16.35 8.81
CA LEU A 860 12.23 -15.49 8.13
C LEU A 860 12.77 -14.97 6.80
N ARG A 861 14.04 -14.57 6.75
CA ARG A 861 14.69 -14.09 5.52
C ARG A 861 14.71 -15.19 4.45
N LEU A 862 15.18 -16.40 4.78
CA LEU A 862 15.34 -17.47 3.81
C LEU A 862 14.02 -18.09 3.34
N TYR A 863 13.03 -18.23 4.24
CA TYR A 863 11.81 -19.00 3.95
C TYR A 863 10.52 -18.15 3.85
N TYR A 864 10.56 -16.86 4.22
CA TYR A 864 9.36 -16.02 4.30
C TYR A 864 9.48 -14.64 3.65
N THR A 865 10.68 -14.19 3.22
CA THR A 865 10.82 -12.95 2.43
C THR A 865 10.81 -13.24 0.94
N THR A 866 10.17 -12.37 0.15
CA THR A 866 10.14 -12.45 -1.32
C THR A 866 10.97 -11.31 -1.88
N THR A 867 12.23 -11.59 -2.22
CA THR A 867 13.11 -10.61 -2.87
C THR A 867 12.95 -10.73 -4.39
N PRO A 868 12.58 -9.66 -5.12
CA PRO A 868 12.64 -9.65 -6.57
C PRO A 868 14.12 -9.57 -7.00
N GLY A 869 14.70 -10.66 -7.48
CA GLY A 869 16.08 -10.64 -8.03
C GLY A 869 16.96 -11.87 -7.79
N THR A 870 16.62 -12.81 -6.90
CA THR A 870 17.36 -14.08 -6.81
C THR A 870 16.89 -15.06 -7.90
N ALA A 871 17.49 -14.94 -9.09
CA ALA A 871 17.33 -15.88 -10.18
C ALA A 871 18.04 -17.23 -9.88
N VAL A 872 17.55 -18.29 -10.52
CA VAL A 872 18.17 -19.62 -10.69
C VAL A 872 17.84 -20.70 -9.63
N GLY A 873 16.74 -21.42 -9.87
CA GLY A 873 16.73 -22.89 -9.76
C GLY A 873 16.42 -23.55 -8.41
N LEU A 874 16.49 -22.88 -7.26
CA LEU A 874 16.20 -23.50 -5.96
C LEU A 874 14.91 -22.94 -5.36
N LYS A 875 13.86 -23.77 -5.30
CA LYS A 875 12.75 -23.52 -4.36
C LYS A 875 13.38 -23.52 -2.94
N PRO A 876 13.24 -22.48 -2.10
CA PRO A 876 13.87 -22.44 -0.77
C PRO A 876 13.57 -23.68 0.08
N GLU A 877 12.37 -24.25 -0.10
CA GLU A 877 11.87 -25.48 0.55
C GLU A 877 12.58 -26.77 0.10
N LYS A 878 13.46 -26.69 -0.90
CA LYS A 878 14.35 -27.76 -1.38
C LYS A 878 15.81 -27.54 -0.96
N ASP A 879 16.14 -26.42 -0.32
CA ASP A 879 17.46 -26.18 0.26
C ASP A 879 17.56 -26.80 1.66
N TYR A 880 17.82 -28.12 1.67
CA TYR A 880 18.03 -28.86 2.92
C TYR A 880 19.35 -28.48 3.62
N ASN A 881 20.32 -27.89 2.92
CA ASN A 881 21.61 -27.53 3.51
C ASN A 881 21.43 -26.36 4.48
N SER A 882 20.82 -25.26 4.01
CA SER A 882 20.51 -24.11 4.87
C SER A 882 19.58 -24.49 6.03
N LEU A 883 18.63 -25.39 5.79
CA LEU A 883 17.71 -25.89 6.80
C LEU A 883 18.44 -26.66 7.93
N LEU A 884 19.33 -27.59 7.57
CA LEU A 884 20.14 -28.34 8.54
C LEU A 884 21.11 -27.44 9.31
N GLN A 885 21.69 -26.42 8.66
CA GLN A 885 22.54 -25.43 9.32
C GLN A 885 21.77 -24.63 10.38
N LEU A 886 20.55 -24.17 10.05
CA LEU A 886 19.72 -23.43 10.99
C LEU A 886 19.25 -24.30 12.16
N ASP A 887 18.88 -25.57 11.91
CA ASP A 887 18.53 -26.49 13.00
C ASP A 887 19.72 -26.79 13.93
N ALA A 888 20.91 -26.97 13.36
CA ALA A 888 22.15 -27.11 14.14
C ALA A 888 22.47 -25.86 14.97
N GLN A 889 22.19 -24.65 14.45
CA GLN A 889 22.32 -23.40 15.22
C GLN A 889 21.31 -23.33 16.37
N LEU A 890 20.05 -23.74 16.16
CA LEU A 890 19.04 -23.80 17.22
C LEU A 890 19.42 -24.79 18.32
N GLU A 891 19.98 -25.95 17.96
CA GLU A 891 20.46 -26.95 18.91
C GLU A 891 21.72 -26.48 19.66
N SER A 892 22.68 -25.88 18.95
CA SER A 892 23.87 -25.28 19.57
C SER A 892 23.50 -24.16 20.54
N TRP A 893 22.53 -23.32 20.17
CA TRP A 893 22.00 -22.27 21.05
C TRP A 893 21.38 -22.87 22.32
N LYS A 894 20.54 -23.91 22.20
CA LYS A 894 19.92 -24.61 23.33
C LYS A 894 20.98 -25.16 24.30
N GLN A 895 22.03 -25.79 23.76
CA GLN A 895 23.14 -26.35 24.54
C GLN A 895 24.03 -25.26 25.16
N GLY A 896 24.12 -24.10 24.53
CA GLY A 896 24.87 -22.93 25.02
C GLY A 896 24.21 -22.17 26.15
N LEU A 897 22.93 -22.43 26.46
CA LEU A 897 22.22 -21.77 27.56
C LEU A 897 22.88 -22.09 28.92
N PRO A 898 22.92 -21.12 29.86
CA PRO A 898 23.25 -21.40 31.25
C PRO A 898 22.33 -22.47 31.84
N SER A 899 22.83 -23.34 32.71
CA SER A 899 22.07 -24.48 33.25
C SER A 899 20.76 -24.08 33.94
N TYR A 900 20.73 -22.93 34.61
CA TYR A 900 19.55 -22.36 35.27
C TYR A 900 18.50 -21.77 34.30
N LEU A 901 18.83 -21.62 33.01
CA LEU A 901 17.91 -21.18 31.96
C LEU A 901 17.49 -22.33 31.02
N ARG A 902 17.96 -23.55 31.26
CA ARG A 902 17.57 -24.73 30.48
C ARG A 902 16.27 -25.30 31.02
N PHE A 903 15.32 -25.54 30.12
CA PHE A 903 14.05 -26.17 30.44
C PHE A 903 14.24 -27.66 30.77
N GLY A 904 13.52 -28.18 31.77
CA GLY A 904 13.48 -29.60 32.12
C GLY A 904 14.68 -30.14 32.91
N ILE A 905 15.59 -29.29 33.41
CA ILE A 905 16.67 -29.71 34.33
C ILE A 905 16.21 -29.48 35.77
N ASP A 906 16.38 -30.49 36.64
CA ASP A 906 15.99 -30.56 38.08
C ASP A 906 16.57 -29.46 39.01
N ASN A 907 17.14 -28.38 38.47
CA ASN A 907 17.68 -27.24 39.23
C ASN A 907 16.68 -26.08 39.37
N GLN A 908 15.42 -26.30 39.04
CA GLN A 908 14.35 -25.32 39.22
C GLN A 908 13.74 -25.54 40.59
N SER A 909 13.59 -24.47 41.37
CA SER A 909 13.24 -24.43 42.80
C SER A 909 11.90 -25.10 43.17
N GLY A 910 11.21 -25.75 42.22
CA GLY A 910 9.85 -26.28 42.35
C GLY A 910 8.80 -25.18 42.55
N ASP A 911 9.24 -23.98 42.92
CA ASP A 911 8.44 -22.78 43.09
C ASP A 911 8.07 -22.25 41.69
N PRO A 912 6.79 -22.35 41.30
CA PRO A 912 6.36 -21.84 40.02
C PRO A 912 6.58 -20.33 39.95
N THR A 913 6.73 -19.58 41.04
CA THR A 913 6.94 -18.11 41.09
C THR A 913 8.39 -17.65 40.92
N ASP A 914 9.31 -18.58 40.69
CA ASP A 914 10.73 -18.31 40.46
C ASP A 914 11.03 -17.73 39.07
N LEU A 915 11.81 -16.63 39.03
CA LEU A 915 12.13 -15.90 37.80
C LEU A 915 12.86 -16.75 36.76
N PHE A 916 13.79 -17.61 37.19
CA PHE A 916 14.59 -18.42 36.28
C PHE A 916 13.77 -19.57 35.69
N VAL A 917 12.83 -20.13 36.44
CA VAL A 917 11.82 -21.08 35.94
C VAL A 917 11.03 -20.45 34.80
N ARG A 918 10.54 -19.23 35.00
CA ARG A 918 9.84 -18.48 33.95
C ARG A 918 10.73 -18.20 32.76
N GLN A 919 11.94 -17.69 32.97
CA GLN A 919 12.86 -17.39 31.88
C GLN A 919 13.17 -18.64 31.04
N ALA A 920 13.37 -19.80 31.68
CA ALA A 920 13.56 -21.08 31.00
C ALA A 920 12.33 -21.49 30.18
N HIS A 921 11.12 -21.35 30.72
CA HIS A 921 9.87 -21.65 30.00
C HIS A 921 9.69 -20.74 28.77
N LEU A 922 9.95 -19.45 28.90
CA LEU A 922 9.82 -18.48 27.81
C LEU A 922 10.85 -18.71 26.68
N LEU A 923 12.09 -19.07 27.04
CA LEU A 923 13.14 -19.42 26.06
C LEU A 923 12.79 -20.70 25.31
N HIS A 924 12.35 -21.74 26.03
CA HIS A 924 11.96 -23.02 25.43
C HIS A 924 10.75 -22.86 24.51
N HIS A 925 9.75 -22.10 24.92
CA HIS A 925 8.62 -21.75 24.07
C HIS A 925 9.08 -21.06 22.77
N ARG A 926 10.01 -20.09 22.83
CA ARG A 926 10.50 -19.38 21.63
C ARG A 926 11.29 -20.31 20.72
N LEU A 927 12.09 -21.21 21.29
CA LEU A 927 12.87 -22.21 20.56
C LEU A 927 11.94 -23.14 19.75
N LEU A 928 10.93 -23.72 20.41
CA LEU A 928 9.98 -24.63 19.77
C LEU A 928 9.19 -23.94 18.66
N TYR A 929 8.73 -22.70 18.89
CA TYR A 929 8.03 -21.93 17.86
C TYR A 929 8.94 -21.63 16.65
N SER A 930 10.22 -21.28 16.88
CA SER A 930 11.19 -21.05 15.81
C SER A 930 11.48 -22.33 15.00
N ARG A 931 11.54 -23.49 15.66
CA ARG A 931 11.64 -24.80 14.99
C ARG A 931 10.42 -25.07 14.10
N ILE A 932 9.21 -24.85 14.62
CA ILE A 932 7.97 -24.99 13.81
C ILE A 932 8.03 -24.08 12.58
N LEU A 933 8.47 -22.82 12.72
CA LEU A 933 8.62 -21.91 11.60
C LEU A 933 9.63 -22.39 10.54
N LEU A 934 10.76 -22.98 10.97
CA LEU A 934 11.77 -23.51 10.06
C LEU A 934 11.21 -24.67 9.21
N PHE A 935 10.53 -25.63 9.83
CA PHE A 935 10.13 -26.87 9.15
C PHE A 935 8.74 -26.85 8.50
N ARG A 936 7.79 -26.01 8.96
CA ARG A 936 6.38 -26.09 8.49
C ARG A 936 6.19 -25.87 6.99
N ARG A 937 7.07 -25.11 6.33
CA ARG A 937 7.06 -24.93 4.86
C ARG A 937 7.35 -26.23 4.11
N VAL A 938 8.29 -27.03 4.61
CA VAL A 938 8.60 -28.36 4.06
C VAL A 938 7.41 -29.30 4.26
N VAL A 939 6.72 -29.22 5.41
CA VAL A 939 5.49 -30.00 5.68
C VAL A 939 4.42 -29.70 4.64
N VAL A 940 4.12 -28.42 4.38
CA VAL A 940 3.10 -28.03 3.39
C VAL A 940 3.49 -28.42 1.98
N ARG A 941 4.75 -28.23 1.58
CA ARG A 941 5.24 -28.64 0.25
C ARG A 941 5.06 -30.15 0.02
N LEU A 942 5.50 -30.97 0.96
CA LEU A 942 5.43 -32.42 0.84
C LEU A 942 3.97 -32.93 0.91
N ALA A 943 3.10 -32.24 1.66
CA ALA A 943 1.66 -32.50 1.62
C ALA A 943 1.10 -32.24 0.22
N ALA A 944 1.41 -31.07 -0.38
CA ALA A 944 0.98 -30.72 -1.74
C ALA A 944 1.43 -31.75 -2.80
N GLU A 945 2.69 -32.19 -2.73
CA GLU A 945 3.25 -33.22 -3.63
C GLU A 945 2.49 -34.55 -3.49
N SER A 946 2.04 -34.89 -2.28
CA SER A 946 1.28 -36.12 -2.01
C SER A 946 -0.14 -36.09 -2.58
N PHE A 947 -0.78 -34.91 -2.69
CA PHE A 947 -2.14 -34.77 -3.22
C PHE A 947 -2.22 -34.62 -4.76
N VAL A 948 -1.20 -34.04 -5.41
CA VAL A 948 -1.31 -33.60 -6.83
C VAL A 948 -0.72 -34.59 -7.85
N GLN A 949 0.36 -35.34 -7.56
CA GLN A 949 0.96 -36.26 -8.54
C GLN A 949 1.66 -37.49 -7.91
N PRO A 950 0.97 -38.63 -7.75
CA PRO A 950 1.59 -39.85 -7.22
C PRO A 950 2.65 -40.49 -8.15
N GLN A 951 2.67 -40.15 -9.46
CA GLN A 951 3.34 -40.96 -10.50
C GLN A 951 4.51 -40.29 -11.25
N LYS A 952 4.92 -39.06 -10.89
CA LYS A 952 6.02 -38.33 -11.56
C LYS A 952 7.00 -37.66 -10.60
N SER A 953 7.34 -38.32 -9.50
CA SER A 953 8.36 -37.78 -8.61
C SER A 953 9.77 -38.12 -9.11
N THR A 954 10.55 -37.09 -9.47
CA THR A 954 11.98 -37.19 -9.79
C THR A 954 12.87 -37.07 -8.53
N THR A 955 12.33 -37.15 -7.32
CA THR A 955 13.12 -37.03 -6.07
C THR A 955 13.91 -38.29 -5.77
N THR A 956 15.13 -38.09 -5.30
CA THR A 956 15.99 -39.18 -4.83
C THR A 956 15.46 -39.76 -3.51
N ARG A 957 15.81 -41.01 -3.21
CA ARG A 957 15.47 -41.65 -1.91
C ARG A 957 16.01 -40.84 -0.72
N LEU A 958 17.19 -40.23 -0.87
CA LEU A 958 17.79 -39.38 0.16
C LEU A 958 16.94 -38.14 0.44
N GLU A 959 16.49 -37.43 -0.59
CA GLU A 959 15.61 -36.26 -0.45
C GLU A 959 14.27 -36.62 0.22
N GLN A 960 13.72 -37.81 -0.07
CA GLN A 960 12.50 -38.29 0.57
C GLN A 960 12.71 -38.56 2.07
N THR A 961 13.81 -39.21 2.44
CA THR A 961 14.17 -39.44 3.85
C THR A 961 14.38 -38.12 4.60
N LEU A 962 15.08 -37.16 3.99
CA LEU A 962 15.28 -35.83 4.57
C LEU A 962 13.95 -35.08 4.73
N GLY A 963 13.06 -35.15 3.74
CA GLY A 963 11.73 -34.57 3.79
C GLY A 963 10.88 -35.13 4.94
N LEU A 964 10.82 -36.45 5.08
CA LEU A 964 10.09 -37.10 6.18
C LEU A 964 10.70 -36.78 7.55
N GLY A 965 12.03 -36.70 7.64
CA GLY A 965 12.72 -36.22 8.84
C GLY A 965 12.27 -34.81 9.24
N CYS A 966 12.15 -33.88 8.28
CA CYS A 966 11.65 -32.52 8.55
C CYS A 966 10.20 -32.52 9.06
N VAL A 967 9.34 -33.38 8.51
CA VAL A 967 7.95 -33.53 8.95
C VAL A 967 7.90 -34.03 10.40
N GLU A 968 8.70 -35.05 10.71
CA GLU A 968 8.79 -35.61 12.06
C GLU A 968 9.29 -34.57 13.07
N THR A 969 10.37 -33.85 12.76
CA THR A 969 10.90 -32.80 13.64
C THR A 969 9.87 -31.68 13.86
N CYS A 970 9.15 -31.25 12.82
CA CYS A 970 8.09 -30.25 12.96
C CYS A 970 6.93 -30.73 13.83
N ARG A 971 6.52 -32.00 13.66
CA ARG A 971 5.45 -32.65 14.43
C ARG A 971 5.83 -32.71 15.91
N LEU A 972 7.01 -33.23 16.22
CA LEU A 972 7.50 -33.34 17.60
C LEU A 972 7.60 -31.98 18.28
N ALA A 973 8.11 -30.95 17.58
CA ALA A 973 8.18 -29.59 18.11
C ALA A 973 6.78 -29.01 18.41
N ALA A 974 5.78 -29.30 17.58
CA ALA A 974 4.39 -28.87 17.81
C ALA A 974 3.75 -29.59 19.00
N GLN A 975 4.02 -30.89 19.19
CA GLN A 975 3.51 -31.65 20.33
C GLN A 975 4.13 -31.16 21.65
N GLU A 976 5.46 -31.05 21.69
CA GLU A 976 6.19 -30.57 22.87
C GLU A 976 5.74 -29.14 23.24
N LEU A 977 5.50 -28.27 22.26
CA LEU A 977 5.01 -26.91 22.51
C LEU A 977 3.65 -26.91 23.22
N LEU A 978 2.74 -27.81 22.82
CA LEU A 978 1.43 -27.94 23.45
C LEU A 978 1.51 -28.54 24.86
N GLU A 979 2.40 -29.50 25.08
CA GLU A 979 2.68 -30.08 26.40
C GLU A 979 3.27 -29.06 27.38
N VAL A 980 4.10 -28.14 26.88
CA VAL A 980 4.65 -27.02 27.67
C VAL A 980 3.57 -25.97 27.97
N ILE A 981 2.66 -25.69 27.02
CA ILE A 981 1.66 -24.64 27.17
C ILE A 981 0.49 -25.09 28.08
N HIS A 982 -0.07 -26.27 27.83
CA HIS A 982 -1.35 -26.69 28.40
C HIS A 982 -1.40 -26.64 29.94
N PRO A 983 -0.40 -27.14 30.70
CA PRO A 983 -0.44 -27.16 32.16
C PRO A 983 -0.33 -25.78 32.81
N HIS A 984 0.12 -24.78 32.05
CA HIS A 984 0.52 -23.47 32.58
C HIS A 984 -0.36 -22.33 32.09
N ILE A 985 -1.50 -22.61 31.44
CA ILE A 985 -2.46 -21.61 30.99
C ILE A 985 -2.94 -20.75 32.16
N GLY A 986 -2.95 -19.43 31.97
CA GLY A 986 -3.33 -18.47 33.01
C GLY A 986 -2.24 -18.20 34.06
N THR A 987 -1.12 -18.92 34.03
CA THR A 987 0.02 -18.67 34.92
C THR A 987 0.99 -17.65 34.31
N TRP A 988 1.85 -17.11 35.16
CA TRP A 988 2.90 -16.18 34.75
C TRP A 988 4.06 -16.83 33.97
N LEU A 989 4.14 -18.17 33.94
CA LEU A 989 5.21 -18.91 33.25
C LEU A 989 5.12 -18.85 31.73
N LEU A 990 3.93 -18.55 31.20
CA LEU A 990 3.70 -18.44 29.76
C LEU A 990 3.91 -17.02 29.23
N PRO A 991 4.15 -16.87 27.91
CA PRO A 991 4.07 -15.58 27.25
C PRO A 991 2.67 -14.96 27.37
N PRO A 992 2.51 -13.67 27.01
CA PRO A 992 1.21 -13.03 26.92
C PRO A 992 0.20 -13.86 26.10
N SER A 993 -1.06 -13.87 26.54
CA SER A 993 -2.11 -14.76 26.02
C SER A 993 -2.31 -14.69 24.51
N TRP A 994 -2.29 -13.51 23.91
CA TRP A 994 -2.45 -13.33 22.46
C TRP A 994 -1.38 -14.10 21.66
N TYR A 995 -0.12 -14.07 22.11
CA TYR A 995 1.00 -14.74 21.45
C TYR A 995 0.90 -16.25 21.62
N THR A 996 0.57 -16.71 22.83
CA THR A 996 0.40 -18.14 23.16
C THR A 996 -0.75 -18.76 22.37
N VAL A 997 -1.86 -18.03 22.16
CA VAL A 997 -2.98 -18.48 21.31
C VAL A 997 -2.54 -18.71 19.87
N PHE A 998 -1.76 -17.81 19.26
CA PHE A 998 -1.25 -18.02 17.91
C PHE A 998 -0.22 -19.15 17.83
N ALA A 999 0.52 -19.39 18.91
CA ALA A 999 1.44 -20.52 19.02
C ALA A 999 0.70 -21.87 19.06
N ILE A 1000 -0.33 -22.00 19.91
CA ILE A 1000 -1.22 -23.16 19.95
C ILE A 1000 -1.87 -23.39 18.59
N TYR A 1001 -2.36 -22.30 17.98
CA TYR A 1001 -3.03 -22.37 16.68
C TYR A 1001 -2.10 -22.90 15.58
N THR A 1002 -0.86 -22.38 15.51
CA THR A 1002 0.15 -22.84 14.56
C THR A 1002 0.51 -24.31 14.78
N ALA A 1003 0.72 -24.73 16.03
CA ALA A 1003 1.01 -26.12 16.39
C ALA A 1003 -0.15 -27.05 15.98
N GLY A 1004 -1.38 -26.69 16.31
CA GLY A 1004 -2.58 -27.43 15.92
C GLY A 1004 -2.70 -27.58 14.39
N THR A 1005 -2.38 -26.53 13.62
CA THR A 1005 -2.42 -26.60 12.15
C THR A 1005 -1.38 -27.58 11.60
N VAL A 1006 -0.17 -27.63 12.16
CA VAL A 1006 0.84 -28.65 11.79
C VAL A 1006 0.31 -30.05 12.05
N LEU A 1007 -0.24 -30.30 13.24
CA LEU A 1007 -0.78 -31.61 13.60
C LEU A 1007 -1.94 -32.02 12.68
N ALA A 1008 -2.81 -31.09 12.30
CA ALA A 1008 -3.87 -31.34 11.32
C ALA A 1008 -3.32 -31.77 9.96
N VAL A 1009 -2.32 -31.06 9.42
CA VAL A 1009 -1.73 -31.42 8.10
C VAL A 1009 -1.12 -32.82 8.13
N VAL A 1010 -0.40 -33.16 9.21
CA VAL A 1010 0.14 -34.51 9.41
C VAL A 1010 -0.96 -35.56 9.48
N PHE A 1011 -2.06 -35.23 10.18
CA PHE A 1011 -3.20 -36.13 10.29
C PHE A 1011 -3.88 -36.35 8.93
N ILE A 1012 -4.12 -35.31 8.13
CA ILE A 1012 -4.94 -35.38 6.92
C ILE A 1012 -4.16 -35.94 5.72
N THR A 1013 -2.85 -35.78 5.67
CA THR A 1013 -2.02 -36.25 4.54
C THR A 1013 -1.76 -37.76 4.63
N PRO A 1014 -2.26 -38.60 3.69
CA PRO A 1014 -2.14 -40.06 3.80
C PRO A 1014 -0.70 -40.57 3.86
N ALA A 1015 0.21 -39.96 3.10
CA ALA A 1015 1.63 -40.33 3.07
C ALA A 1015 2.31 -40.15 4.45
N PHE A 1016 1.91 -39.12 5.20
CA PHE A 1016 2.44 -38.88 6.55
C PHE A 1016 1.76 -39.79 7.57
N ARG A 1017 0.42 -39.91 7.52
CA ARG A 1017 -0.34 -40.78 8.42
C ARG A 1017 0.14 -42.23 8.35
N ASN A 1018 0.38 -42.75 7.14
CA ASN A 1018 0.80 -44.13 6.92
C ASN A 1018 2.26 -44.39 7.34
N ALA A 1019 3.06 -43.34 7.55
CA ALA A 1019 4.43 -43.45 8.06
C ALA A 1019 4.50 -43.55 9.58
N LEU A 1020 3.38 -43.38 10.30
CA LEU A 1020 3.30 -43.42 11.75
C LEU A 1020 2.86 -44.80 12.26
N ASP A 1021 3.43 -45.23 13.39
CA ASP A 1021 2.96 -46.40 14.12
C ASP A 1021 1.71 -46.09 14.99
N ALA A 1022 1.11 -47.14 15.57
CA ALA A 1022 -0.11 -47.00 16.39
C ALA A 1022 0.08 -46.11 17.63
N HIS A 1023 1.26 -46.13 18.24
CA HIS A 1023 1.58 -45.30 19.40
C HIS A 1023 1.74 -43.83 19.00
N GLN A 1024 2.43 -43.57 17.89
CA GLN A 1024 2.61 -42.24 17.32
C GLN A 1024 1.27 -41.62 16.88
N LEU A 1025 0.36 -42.42 16.30
CA LEU A 1025 -0.99 -41.97 15.95
C LEU A 1025 -1.83 -41.61 17.19
N THR A 1026 -1.71 -42.39 18.26
CA THR A 1026 -2.39 -42.11 19.54
C THR A 1026 -1.87 -40.81 20.15
N THR A 1027 -0.55 -40.64 20.16
CA THR A 1027 0.10 -39.42 20.65
C THR A 1027 -0.29 -38.20 19.81
N LEU A 1028 -0.34 -38.33 18.48
CA LEU A 1028 -0.80 -37.27 17.58
C LEU A 1028 -2.24 -36.85 17.88
N ARG A 1029 -3.14 -37.81 18.12
CA ARG A 1029 -4.55 -37.54 18.51
C ARG A 1029 -4.62 -36.82 19.86
N HIS A 1030 -3.86 -37.28 20.84
CA HIS A 1030 -3.80 -36.64 22.16
C HIS A 1030 -3.30 -35.19 22.06
N SER A 1031 -2.20 -34.94 21.34
CA SER A 1031 -1.70 -33.58 21.14
C SER A 1031 -2.68 -32.68 20.38
N TRP A 1032 -3.43 -33.24 19.42
CA TRP A 1032 -4.52 -32.52 18.76
C TRP A 1032 -5.60 -32.10 19.77
N GLU A 1033 -6.04 -33.00 20.65
CA GLU A 1033 -7.00 -32.69 21.71
C GLU A 1033 -6.45 -31.63 22.68
N LEU A 1034 -5.17 -31.69 23.03
CA LEU A 1034 -4.50 -30.65 23.82
C LEU A 1034 -4.59 -29.27 23.16
N SER A 1035 -4.44 -29.17 21.83
CA SER A 1035 -4.57 -27.89 21.13
C SER A 1035 -5.98 -27.31 21.24
N ILE A 1036 -7.01 -28.14 21.09
CA ILE A 1036 -8.41 -27.77 21.20
C ILE A 1036 -8.76 -27.36 22.64
N ASN A 1037 -8.36 -28.16 23.61
CA ASN A 1037 -8.63 -27.90 25.03
C ASN A 1037 -7.90 -26.64 25.51
N SER A 1038 -6.68 -26.39 25.04
CA SER A 1038 -5.93 -25.18 25.36
C SER A 1038 -6.61 -23.92 24.81
N LEU A 1039 -7.12 -23.95 23.57
CA LEU A 1039 -7.88 -22.82 23.02
C LEU A 1039 -9.21 -22.59 23.77
N LYS A 1040 -9.90 -23.67 24.20
CA LYS A 1040 -11.10 -23.56 25.04
C LYS A 1040 -10.80 -22.92 26.40
N GLN A 1041 -9.69 -23.26 27.04
CA GLN A 1041 -9.28 -22.61 28.29
C GLN A 1041 -8.99 -21.11 28.10
N TYR A 1042 -8.30 -20.72 27.02
CA TYR A 1042 -8.11 -19.29 26.72
C TYR A 1042 -9.40 -18.55 26.36
N GLN A 1043 -10.38 -19.23 25.75
CA GLN A 1043 -11.73 -18.69 25.56
C GLN A 1043 -12.44 -18.43 26.90
N GLN A 1044 -12.31 -19.34 27.88
CA GLN A 1044 -12.83 -19.14 29.24
C GLN A 1044 -12.14 -18.00 29.98
N LEU A 1045 -10.87 -17.72 29.66
CA LEU A 1045 -10.13 -16.55 30.14
C LEU A 1045 -10.46 -15.27 29.36
N HIS A 1046 -11.51 -15.29 28.53
CA HIS A 1046 -11.99 -14.15 27.73
C HIS A 1046 -10.90 -13.55 26.81
N VAL A 1047 -10.08 -14.39 26.18
CA VAL A 1047 -9.12 -13.96 25.17
C VAL A 1047 -9.78 -13.97 23.78
N PRO A 1048 -10.02 -12.80 23.15
CA PRO A 1048 -10.84 -12.70 21.93
C PRO A 1048 -10.35 -13.56 20.75
N SER A 1049 -9.03 -13.65 20.53
CA SER A 1049 -8.47 -14.44 19.42
C SER A 1049 -8.65 -15.96 19.56
N ALA A 1050 -8.91 -16.48 20.76
CA ALA A 1050 -8.95 -17.91 21.03
C ALA A 1050 -10.15 -18.61 20.35
N SER A 1051 -11.33 -17.99 20.37
CA SER A 1051 -12.55 -18.54 19.77
C SER A 1051 -12.41 -18.69 18.26
N LYS A 1052 -11.86 -17.68 17.58
CA LYS A 1052 -11.69 -17.69 16.12
C LYS A 1052 -10.65 -18.74 15.68
N CYS A 1053 -9.53 -18.85 16.41
CA CYS A 1053 -8.54 -19.91 16.19
C CYS A 1053 -9.15 -21.32 16.39
N LEU A 1054 -9.93 -21.53 17.44
CA LEU A 1054 -10.58 -22.82 17.73
C LEU A 1054 -11.51 -23.27 16.60
N LEU A 1055 -12.39 -22.37 16.14
CA LEU A 1055 -13.34 -22.67 15.06
C LEU A 1055 -12.63 -23.06 13.76
N ASN A 1056 -11.59 -22.31 13.37
CA ASN A 1056 -10.86 -22.57 12.14
C ASN A 1056 -10.08 -23.90 12.20
N LEU A 1057 -9.54 -24.25 13.37
CA LEU A 1057 -8.86 -25.54 13.54
C LEU A 1057 -9.84 -26.72 13.36
N LEU A 1058 -11.03 -26.63 13.96
CA LEU A 1058 -12.07 -27.66 13.85
C LEU A 1058 -12.59 -27.84 12.41
N LYS A 1059 -12.66 -26.77 11.61
CA LYS A 1059 -13.05 -26.83 10.19
C LYS A 1059 -12.12 -27.73 9.37
N ILE A 1060 -10.80 -27.59 9.56
CA ILE A 1060 -9.79 -28.37 8.83
C ILE A 1060 -9.92 -29.87 9.14
N TYR A 1061 -10.21 -30.22 10.40
CA TYR A 1061 -10.34 -31.62 10.82
C TYR A 1061 -11.61 -32.28 10.25
N LYS A 1062 -12.74 -31.56 10.16
CA LYS A 1062 -14.01 -32.10 9.63
C LYS A 1062 -13.97 -32.44 8.14
N VAL A 1063 -13.21 -31.70 7.32
CA VAL A 1063 -13.03 -31.99 5.89
C VAL A 1063 -12.40 -33.38 5.68
N SER A 1064 -11.58 -33.85 6.63
CA SER A 1064 -10.95 -35.18 6.58
C SER A 1064 -11.92 -36.34 6.81
N GLU A 1065 -13.00 -36.16 7.59
CA GLU A 1065 -13.99 -37.21 7.88
C GLU A 1065 -14.97 -37.45 6.73
N SER A 1066 -15.28 -36.42 5.93
CA SER A 1066 -16.13 -36.56 4.75
C SER A 1066 -15.43 -37.29 3.60
N GLU A 1067 -14.15 -37.00 3.35
CA GLU A 1067 -13.38 -37.61 2.25
C GLU A 1067 -13.05 -39.09 2.50
N THR A 1068 -12.79 -39.47 3.76
CA THR A 1068 -12.56 -40.87 4.15
C THR A 1068 -13.81 -41.73 3.93
N ARG A 1069 -15.01 -41.23 4.28
CA ARG A 1069 -16.29 -41.94 4.00
C ARG A 1069 -16.59 -42.12 2.51
N SER A 1070 -16.29 -41.14 1.67
CA SER A 1070 -16.48 -41.26 0.21
C SER A 1070 -15.50 -42.23 -0.46
N SER A 1071 -14.28 -42.36 0.07
CA SER A 1071 -13.31 -43.34 -0.43
C SER A 1071 -13.69 -44.78 -0.10
N GLU A 1072 -14.36 -45.02 1.04
CA GLU A 1072 -14.90 -46.33 1.43
C GLU A 1072 -16.16 -46.72 0.61
N LEU A 1073 -16.96 -45.74 0.18
CA LEU A 1073 -18.12 -45.98 -0.69
C LEU A 1073 -17.70 -46.32 -2.14
N ASN A 1074 -16.70 -45.63 -2.70
CA ASN A 1074 -16.20 -45.90 -4.05
C ASN A 1074 -15.43 -47.24 -4.17
N ALA A 1075 -14.85 -47.75 -3.09
CA ALA A 1075 -14.21 -49.07 -3.08
C ALA A 1075 -15.23 -50.22 -3.23
N ASN A 1076 -16.50 -50.00 -2.81
CA ASN A 1076 -17.56 -51.00 -2.94
C ASN A 1076 -18.20 -51.04 -4.34
N ASP A 1077 -18.21 -49.92 -5.07
CA ASP A 1077 -18.80 -49.86 -6.42
C ASP A 1077 -17.88 -50.38 -7.54
N VAL A 1078 -16.56 -50.40 -7.32
CA VAL A 1078 -15.59 -51.00 -8.27
C VAL A 1078 -15.52 -52.53 -8.16
N ALA A 1079 -16.10 -53.12 -7.12
CA ALA A 1079 -16.13 -54.58 -6.93
C ALA A 1079 -17.28 -55.30 -7.68
N LEU A 1080 -18.16 -54.59 -8.39
CA LEU A 1080 -19.40 -55.15 -8.97
C LEU A 1080 -19.37 -55.44 -10.49
N ALA A 1081 -18.20 -55.42 -11.14
CA ALA A 1081 -18.05 -55.83 -12.54
C ALA A 1081 -17.01 -56.97 -12.70
N GLY A 1082 -17.41 -58.20 -12.33
CA GLY A 1082 -16.62 -59.40 -12.56
C GLY A 1082 -17.20 -60.63 -11.84
N THR A 1083 -17.76 -61.55 -12.60
CA THR A 1083 -18.61 -62.68 -12.18
C THR A 1083 -17.92 -63.77 -11.33
N ALA A 1084 -18.56 -64.10 -10.21
CA ALA A 1084 -18.89 -65.41 -9.63
C ALA A 1084 -17.88 -66.58 -9.60
N ALA A 1085 -17.45 -66.99 -8.38
CA ALA A 1085 -17.59 -68.33 -7.81
C ALA A 1085 -17.15 -68.39 -6.32
N ASP A 1086 -17.95 -69.11 -5.51
CA ASP A 1086 -17.99 -69.33 -4.04
C ASP A 1086 -16.92 -70.33 -3.51
N PRO A 1087 -16.86 -70.79 -2.22
CA PRO A 1087 -17.13 -70.21 -0.88
C PRO A 1087 -15.94 -70.38 0.12
N GLY A 1088 -15.88 -69.64 1.24
CA GLY A 1088 -14.93 -70.01 2.33
C GLY A 1088 -14.75 -69.08 3.53
N SER A 1089 -15.65 -69.17 4.51
CA SER A 1089 -15.45 -69.01 5.97
C SER A 1089 -15.08 -67.65 6.63
N ALA A 1090 -15.80 -67.42 7.74
CA ALA A 1090 -15.43 -66.72 8.98
C ALA A 1090 -15.60 -65.18 9.09
N THR A 1091 -16.86 -64.80 9.32
CA THR A 1091 -17.35 -63.91 10.40
C THR A 1091 -16.33 -63.06 11.17
N ALA A 1092 -16.43 -61.74 11.00
CA ALA A 1092 -15.89 -60.74 11.94
C ALA A 1092 -16.80 -60.62 13.19
N PRO A 1093 -16.25 -60.47 14.40
CA PRO A 1093 -17.05 -60.21 15.59
C PRO A 1093 -17.33 -58.72 15.76
N ASN A 1094 -18.60 -58.43 16.05
CA ASN A 1094 -19.04 -57.22 16.73
C ASN A 1094 -18.20 -56.96 18.00
N LEU A 1095 -17.88 -55.70 18.26
CA LEU A 1095 -17.68 -55.24 19.63
C LEU A 1095 -18.42 -53.91 19.81
N CYS A 1096 -19.41 -54.02 20.69
CA CYS A 1096 -20.44 -53.08 21.01
C CYS A 1096 -19.91 -51.86 21.76
N LEU A 1097 -20.62 -50.75 21.51
CA LEU A 1097 -20.84 -49.64 22.42
C LEU A 1097 -21.39 -50.11 23.77
N SER A 1098 -20.99 -49.39 24.83
CA SER A 1098 -21.75 -48.94 26.03
C SER A 1098 -20.76 -48.80 27.21
N GLU A 1099 -20.92 -47.95 28.23
CA GLU A 1099 -22.05 -47.25 28.81
C GLU A 1099 -21.55 -45.91 29.36
N ASP A 1100 -21.91 -44.82 28.71
CA ASP A 1100 -22.13 -43.47 29.26
C ASP A 1100 -22.34 -42.56 28.05
N GLY A 1101 -23.43 -42.84 27.35
CA GLY A 1101 -23.89 -42.13 26.17
C GLY A 1101 -24.40 -40.73 26.52
N GLN A 1102 -23.51 -39.85 26.97
CA GLN A 1102 -23.71 -38.42 26.82
C GLN A 1102 -23.15 -37.99 25.47
N CYS A 1103 -24.02 -38.07 24.47
CA CYS A 1103 -23.91 -37.31 23.24
C CYS A 1103 -23.71 -35.82 23.61
N ILE A 1104 -22.66 -35.17 23.10
CA ILE A 1104 -22.26 -33.78 23.44
C ILE A 1104 -23.21 -32.73 22.83
N PHE A 1105 -24.43 -33.11 22.47
CA PHE A 1105 -25.47 -32.17 22.04
C PHE A 1105 -26.81 -32.58 22.64
N PRO A 1106 -27.32 -31.89 23.68
CA PRO A 1106 -28.70 -32.05 24.07
C PRO A 1106 -29.59 -31.22 23.13
N GLY A 1107 -30.34 -31.94 22.27
CA GLY A 1107 -31.57 -31.47 21.63
C GLY A 1107 -31.43 -30.50 20.45
N GLN A 1108 -31.47 -31.04 19.22
CA GLN A 1108 -32.44 -30.70 18.16
C GLN A 1108 -32.09 -31.52 16.90
N ASP A 1109 -32.79 -32.64 16.71
CA ASP A 1109 -32.69 -33.53 15.54
C ASP A 1109 -33.44 -32.93 14.33
N ASP A 1110 -32.92 -31.86 13.75
CA ASP A 1110 -33.31 -31.47 12.39
C ASP A 1110 -32.07 -31.36 11.47
N PRO A 1111 -31.84 -32.35 10.58
CA PRO A 1111 -30.76 -32.29 9.59
C PRO A 1111 -30.80 -31.03 8.72
N ARG A 1112 -31.97 -30.39 8.58
CA ARG A 1112 -32.14 -29.17 7.78
C ARG A 1112 -31.68 -27.90 8.51
N GLN A 1113 -31.60 -27.90 9.84
CA GLN A 1113 -30.99 -26.80 10.60
C GLN A 1113 -29.46 -26.84 10.53
N LEU A 1114 -28.86 -28.04 10.45
CA LEU A 1114 -27.42 -28.18 10.21
C LEU A 1114 -27.05 -27.75 8.79
N GLU A 1115 -27.84 -28.08 7.77
CA GLU A 1115 -27.63 -27.57 6.40
C GLU A 1115 -27.81 -26.04 6.29
N ALA A 1116 -28.65 -25.43 7.12
CA ALA A 1116 -28.78 -23.96 7.19
C ALA A 1116 -27.51 -23.27 7.74
N LEU A 1117 -26.75 -23.94 8.62
CA LEU A 1117 -25.43 -23.47 9.09
C LEU A 1117 -24.31 -23.63 8.04
N PHE A 1118 -24.52 -24.42 6.98
CA PHE A 1118 -23.52 -24.71 5.95
C PHE A 1118 -23.64 -23.85 4.68
N LEU A 1119 -24.74 -23.09 4.52
CA LEU A 1119 -25.01 -22.30 3.31
C LEU A 1119 -25.05 -20.78 3.54
N ASP A 1120 -24.83 -20.30 4.76
CA ASP A 1120 -24.79 -18.88 5.05
C ASP A 1120 -23.35 -18.38 5.26
N SER A 1121 -22.85 -17.57 4.33
CA SER A 1121 -21.53 -16.93 4.38
C SER A 1121 -21.44 -15.81 5.42
N THR A 1122 -22.49 -15.58 6.21
CA THR A 1122 -22.60 -14.49 7.20
C THR A 1122 -22.17 -14.85 8.62
N PHE A 1123 -21.67 -16.06 8.90
CA PHE A 1123 -21.19 -16.46 10.24
C PHE A 1123 -19.95 -15.67 10.76
N TRP A 1124 -19.47 -14.69 10.00
CA TRP A 1124 -18.48 -13.70 10.45
C TRP A 1124 -19.10 -12.37 10.90
N ALA A 1125 -20.44 -12.26 11.00
CA ALA A 1125 -21.13 -10.97 11.16
C ALA A 1125 -22.18 -10.91 12.30
N ASP A 1126 -22.24 -11.88 13.22
CA ASP A 1126 -23.20 -11.83 14.34
C ASP A 1126 -22.49 -11.58 15.68
N GLU A 1127 -22.55 -10.33 16.16
CA GLU A 1127 -21.99 -9.87 17.44
C GLU A 1127 -23.00 -9.95 18.61
N ASN A 1128 -24.17 -10.57 18.46
CA ASN A 1128 -25.09 -10.69 19.59
C ASN A 1128 -24.95 -12.02 20.34
N MET A 1129 -24.33 -11.97 21.52
CA MET A 1129 -24.59 -12.95 22.59
C MET A 1129 -26.01 -12.74 23.14
N ASP A 1130 -27.05 -13.15 22.40
CA ASP A 1130 -28.44 -13.16 22.90
C ASP A 1130 -28.96 -14.56 23.29
N TRP A 1131 -28.09 -15.58 23.41
CA TRP A 1131 -28.50 -16.91 23.90
C TRP A 1131 -28.09 -17.23 25.35
N LEU A 1132 -27.73 -16.21 26.14
CA LEU A 1132 -27.41 -16.37 27.58
C LEU A 1132 -28.33 -15.56 28.50
N VAL A 1133 -29.58 -15.31 28.09
CA VAL A 1133 -30.68 -14.87 28.97
C VAL A 1133 -31.98 -15.59 28.59
N ASP A 1134 -32.08 -16.89 28.88
CA ASP A 1134 -33.38 -17.50 29.21
C ASP A 1134 -33.24 -18.83 29.96
N LEU A 1135 -32.52 -18.79 31.10
CA LEU A 1135 -32.68 -19.77 32.17
C LEU A 1135 -32.77 -19.02 33.51
N SER A 1136 -33.85 -18.23 33.69
CA SER A 1136 -34.44 -17.97 35.01
C SER A 1136 -35.83 -17.31 34.91
N ASN A 1137 -36.88 -18.11 34.72
CA ASN A 1137 -37.95 -18.32 35.72
C ASN A 1137 -39.26 -18.88 35.14
N GLY A 1138 -39.66 -20.03 35.70
CA GLY A 1138 -40.93 -20.74 35.51
C GLY A 1138 -40.64 -22.24 35.27
N ALA A 1139 -40.29 -23.05 36.26
CA ALA A 1139 -40.81 -23.15 37.64
C ALA A 1139 -39.75 -23.50 38.69
#